data_AF-A0A1Q3C0E1-F1
#
_entry.id   AF-A0A1Q3C0E1-F1
#
_cell.length_a   1.000
_cell.length_b   1.000
_cell.length_c   1.000
_cell.angle_alpha   90.00
_cell.angle_beta   90.00
_cell.angle_gamma   90.00
#
_symmetry.space_group_name_H-M   'P 1'
#
loop_
_entity.id
_entity.type
_entity.pdbx_description
1 polymer ?
#
loop_
_entity_poly.entity_id
_entity_poly.type
_entity_poly.pdbx_seq_one_letter_code
_entity_poly.pdbx_strand_id
1 'polypeptide(L)'
;MDSEMRFVSCCQSPSLQRLAMQLQFYKPPSAHEKLEDDVDAIGSTFGLMETVAAESDEICRVNCRDRRAAVLICLFEGHEGELRVILTKRSMKLSSHPGDVSLPGGKMEEGDADDSATALREALEEIGLDPDLVQVVATLEHFISQHQLIVVPVVGILIRIGDFKPVLNTDEVDAVFDVPLEMFLKELSYNTKTMAAASVVPTAYQQGTTAAVPDWLNKGDNAWQMTSATLVGMQAMPGLVILYAGLVKKKWALNSAFMALYGFAAVMPIWILWGYKMSFGNQLLPFWGTAGHSGSQDFLTIQAVLPSTQYKNITAAATPLYSMSVMVFFQYAFSAVTVVLLAGSLLCRMSFKAWMIFVPLWVTFSYSVVAFSIWGGGFLFQWGIMDYSGGYVVHLASGAAGFTAAYWVGPRLKEDREEFPPNNLLIALAGAGILWMGWSGFNGGDPFAANVDSSLAVLNTHICAATSLLVWTCWDLVFFGKPSVIGAIQGMITGLVCITPGAGLVQGWAAIIMGIASGTVPWYTMMCLSRKLPLLQSVDDTLGVVHTHAIAGTLGGALTGLFAHPDLCNMFLVVPNSLGAFYGSRGGIQFLKQLVGALFVIGWNVLVTSIIMQVIKLLTPLRLTQEELEIGDYAVHGEEAYALAGQGCRELSTMNNRNNDVV
;
A
#
# COMPACT_ATOMS: atom_id res chain seq x y z
N MET A 1 27.38 36.73 -31.25
CA MET A 1 26.11 36.38 -31.91
C MET A 1 26.14 36.50 -33.44
N ASP A 2 27.28 36.78 -34.10
CA ASP A 2 27.33 37.08 -35.54
C ASP A 2 28.22 36.15 -36.41
N SER A 3 28.92 35.16 -35.85
CA SER A 3 29.67 34.13 -36.61
C SER A 3 28.92 32.79 -36.68
N GLU A 4 28.38 32.30 -35.57
CA GLU A 4 27.65 31.02 -35.47
C GLU A 4 26.34 30.99 -36.28
N MET A 5 25.68 32.15 -36.42
CA MET A 5 24.41 32.26 -37.14
C MET A 5 24.59 32.31 -38.68
N ARG A 6 25.79 32.68 -39.17
CA ARG A 6 26.11 32.67 -40.61
C ARG A 6 26.32 31.25 -41.14
N PHE A 7 26.91 30.36 -40.33
CA PHE A 7 27.21 28.98 -40.71
C PHE A 7 25.95 28.10 -40.91
N VAL A 8 24.93 28.23 -40.04
CA VAL A 8 23.65 27.49 -40.17
C VAL A 8 22.90 27.89 -41.44
N SER A 9 23.01 29.16 -41.87
CA SER A 9 22.38 29.66 -43.11
C SER A 9 23.00 29.10 -44.40
N CYS A 10 24.22 28.54 -44.32
CA CYS A 10 24.94 27.97 -45.45
C CYS A 10 24.67 26.46 -45.65
N CYS A 11 24.06 25.80 -44.65
CA CYS A 11 23.61 24.41 -44.75
C CYS A 11 22.34 24.34 -45.60
N GLN A 12 22.35 23.58 -46.71
CA GLN A 12 21.20 23.48 -47.62
C GLN A 12 20.14 22.47 -47.15
N SER A 13 20.37 21.76 -46.04
CA SER A 13 19.45 20.77 -45.46
C SER A 13 18.49 21.38 -44.44
N PRO A 14 17.17 21.38 -44.68
CA PRO A 14 16.17 21.81 -43.69
C PRO A 14 16.11 20.90 -42.46
N SER A 15 16.62 19.67 -42.55
CA SER A 15 16.62 18.68 -41.46
C SER A 15 17.77 18.95 -40.49
N LEU A 16 18.99 19.16 -41.00
CA LEU A 16 20.14 19.53 -40.16
C LEU A 16 19.96 20.89 -39.50
N GLN A 17 19.37 21.87 -40.20
CA GLN A 17 19.08 23.20 -39.63
C GLN A 17 18.12 23.11 -38.43
N ARG A 18 17.05 22.30 -38.55
CA ARG A 18 16.10 22.08 -37.45
C ARG A 18 16.76 21.39 -36.26
N LEU A 19 17.60 20.38 -36.51
CA LEU A 19 18.31 19.67 -35.46
C LEU A 19 19.31 20.59 -34.74
N ALA A 20 20.07 21.39 -35.49
CA ALA A 20 20.99 22.39 -34.93
C ALA A 20 20.25 23.39 -34.02
N MET A 21 19.11 23.93 -34.48
CA MET A 21 18.30 24.84 -33.68
C MET A 21 17.76 24.21 -32.39
N GLN A 22 17.39 22.93 -32.41
CA GLN A 22 16.90 22.23 -31.22
C GLN A 22 18.03 21.98 -30.21
N LEU A 23 19.21 21.56 -30.69
CA LEU A 23 20.35 21.23 -29.86
C LEU A 23 21.02 22.46 -29.22
N GLN A 24 20.87 23.65 -29.81
CA GLN A 24 21.33 24.91 -29.21
C GLN A 24 20.68 25.24 -27.86
N PHE A 25 19.50 24.69 -27.56
CA PHE A 25 18.82 24.86 -26.28
C PHE A 25 19.17 23.79 -25.25
N TYR A 26 19.95 22.77 -25.63
CA TYR A 26 20.39 21.74 -24.71
C TYR A 26 21.43 22.32 -23.74
N LYS A 27 21.21 22.12 -22.44
CA LYS A 27 22.20 22.42 -21.39
C LYS A 27 22.46 21.13 -20.60
N PRO A 28 23.71 20.65 -20.52
CA PRO A 28 24.02 19.54 -19.65
C PRO A 28 23.76 19.92 -18.18
N PRO A 29 23.38 18.97 -17.31
CA PRO A 29 23.22 19.22 -15.87
C PRO A 29 24.53 19.78 -15.28
N SER A 30 24.44 20.79 -14.40
CA SER A 30 25.62 21.41 -13.80
C SER A 30 26.37 20.42 -12.89
N ALA A 31 27.69 20.31 -13.09
CA ALA A 31 28.58 19.40 -12.37
C ALA A 31 28.69 19.63 -10.85
N HIS A 32 27.95 20.59 -10.28
CA HIS A 32 27.94 20.91 -8.85
C HIS A 32 26.85 20.19 -8.03
N GLU A 33 25.89 19.50 -8.66
CA GLU A 33 24.82 18.79 -7.93
C GLU A 33 25.01 17.26 -7.82
N LYS A 34 25.96 16.66 -8.56
CA LYS A 34 26.18 15.20 -8.53
C LYS A 34 27.43 14.74 -7.77
N LEU A 35 28.34 15.64 -7.41
CA LEU A 35 29.53 15.25 -6.64
C LEU A 35 29.25 15.05 -5.15
N GLU A 36 28.17 15.61 -4.60
CA GLU A 36 27.76 15.34 -3.20
C GLU A 36 27.12 13.94 -3.07
N ASP A 37 26.30 13.52 -4.04
CA ASP A 37 25.61 12.23 -3.98
C ASP A 37 26.53 11.00 -4.17
N ASP A 38 27.58 11.11 -5.00
CA ASP A 38 28.51 9.99 -5.23
C ASP A 38 29.59 9.85 -4.13
N VAL A 39 29.85 10.90 -3.36
CA VAL A 39 30.78 10.84 -2.19
C VAL A 39 30.05 10.28 -0.96
N ASP A 40 28.76 10.58 -0.78
CA ASP A 40 27.95 10.02 0.31
C ASP A 40 27.64 8.52 0.11
N ALA A 41 27.55 8.03 -1.13
CA ALA A 41 27.39 6.60 -1.43
C ALA A 41 28.63 5.75 -1.09
N ILE A 42 29.83 6.36 -1.07
CA ILE A 42 31.09 5.69 -0.74
C ILE A 42 31.46 5.89 0.75
N GLY A 43 31.04 7.01 1.36
CA GLY A 43 31.28 7.34 2.76
C GLY A 43 30.50 6.51 3.79
N SER A 44 29.41 5.84 3.41
CA SER A 44 28.60 5.06 4.37
C SER A 44 29.18 3.68 4.73
N THR A 45 30.36 3.31 4.22
CA THR A 45 30.97 1.98 4.49
C THR A 45 32.19 2.02 5.41
N PHE A 46 32.80 3.18 5.69
CA PHE A 46 33.89 3.28 6.67
C PHE A 46 33.81 4.60 7.44
N GLY A 47 33.48 4.51 8.73
CA GLY A 47 33.43 5.66 9.61
C GLY A 47 34.82 6.24 9.86
N LEU A 48 35.02 7.51 9.48
CA LEU A 48 35.93 8.47 10.11
C LEU A 48 35.65 9.85 9.52
N MET A 49 35.44 10.82 10.41
CA MET A 49 35.20 12.22 10.08
C MET A 49 36.51 13.01 10.14
N GLU A 50 36.54 14.08 9.33
CA GLU A 50 37.31 15.33 9.47
C GLU A 50 38.71 15.50 8.83
N THR A 51 38.87 16.73 8.31
CA THR A 51 40.06 17.43 7.81
C THR A 51 40.59 17.06 6.42
N VAL A 52 40.30 17.92 5.42
CA VAL A 52 41.19 18.53 4.40
C VAL A 52 40.29 19.07 3.28
N ALA A 53 39.86 20.33 3.36
CA ALA A 53 38.98 20.96 2.36
C ALA A 53 39.61 22.19 1.66
N ALA A 54 40.92 22.39 1.78
CA ALA A 54 41.58 23.59 1.23
C ALA A 54 42.82 23.32 0.36
N GLU A 55 43.31 22.08 0.26
CA GLU A 55 44.46 21.71 -0.59
C GLU A 55 44.07 20.85 -1.82
N SER A 56 42.79 20.49 -1.97
CA SER A 56 42.30 19.57 -3.01
C SER A 56 42.02 20.24 -4.36
N ASP A 57 41.80 21.56 -4.41
CA ASP A 57 41.27 22.21 -5.61
C ASP A 57 42.29 22.38 -6.76
N GLU A 58 43.58 22.50 -6.45
CA GLU A 58 44.64 22.51 -7.48
C GLU A 58 45.08 21.09 -7.89
N ILE A 59 45.10 20.13 -6.96
CA ILE A 59 45.50 18.74 -7.24
C ILE A 59 44.40 17.99 -8.03
N CYS A 60 43.11 18.25 -7.76
CA CYS A 60 41.99 17.65 -8.51
C CYS A 60 41.89 18.15 -9.96
N ARG A 61 42.24 19.41 -10.23
CA ARG A 61 42.20 19.96 -11.61
C ARG A 61 43.25 19.34 -12.52
N VAL A 62 44.43 19.00 -11.99
CA VAL A 62 45.51 18.36 -12.76
C VAL A 62 45.17 16.89 -13.05
N ASN A 63 44.61 16.16 -12.07
CA ASN A 63 44.29 14.73 -12.21
C ASN A 63 43.02 14.44 -13.05
N CYS A 64 42.15 15.45 -13.25
CA CYS A 64 40.92 15.32 -14.04
C CYS A 64 41.19 15.32 -15.55
N ARG A 65 42.24 16.01 -16.03
CA ARG A 65 42.61 16.05 -17.46
C ARG A 65 43.11 14.69 -17.97
N ASP A 66 43.97 14.00 -17.20
CA ASP A 66 44.53 12.70 -17.57
C ASP A 66 43.50 11.56 -17.70
N ARG A 67 42.29 11.79 -17.17
CA ARG A 67 41.17 10.84 -17.19
C ARG A 67 39.97 11.31 -17.99
N ARG A 68 40.13 12.32 -18.86
CA ARG A 68 39.05 12.87 -19.68
C ARG A 68 39.31 12.65 -21.16
N ALA A 69 38.28 12.31 -21.89
CA ALA A 69 38.28 12.08 -23.33
C ALA A 69 37.02 12.70 -23.95
N ALA A 70 37.10 13.02 -25.24
CA ALA A 70 35.96 13.52 -26.00
C ALA A 70 35.82 12.75 -27.32
N VAL A 71 34.57 12.53 -27.72
CA VAL A 71 34.23 11.83 -28.96
C VAL A 71 33.30 12.66 -29.83
N LEU A 72 33.52 12.65 -31.14
CA LEU A 72 32.75 13.42 -32.11
C LEU A 72 31.61 12.60 -32.70
N ILE A 73 30.37 12.99 -32.42
CA ILE A 73 29.17 12.55 -33.15
C ILE A 73 29.01 13.49 -34.35
N CYS A 74 29.66 13.13 -35.46
CA CYS A 74 29.63 13.92 -36.70
C CYS A 74 28.41 13.55 -37.55
N LEU A 75 27.44 14.47 -37.66
CA LEU A 75 26.18 14.32 -38.38
C LEU A 75 26.22 15.00 -39.74
N PHE A 76 25.66 14.35 -40.76
CA PHE A 76 25.48 14.94 -42.08
C PHE A 76 24.24 14.40 -42.78
N GLU A 77 23.84 15.03 -43.89
CA GLU A 77 22.75 14.57 -44.74
C GLU A 77 23.31 13.70 -45.88
N GLY A 78 22.79 12.47 -45.98
CA GLY A 78 23.12 11.51 -47.01
C GLY A 78 22.50 11.85 -48.37
N HIS A 79 22.83 11.06 -49.39
CA HIS A 79 22.36 11.29 -50.75
C HIS A 79 20.84 11.13 -50.93
N GLU A 80 20.15 10.44 -50.02
CA GLU A 80 18.69 10.26 -50.04
C GLU A 80 17.96 11.22 -49.08
N GLY A 81 18.67 12.19 -48.49
CA GLY A 81 18.11 13.16 -47.55
C GLY A 81 17.98 12.64 -46.10
N GLU A 82 18.57 11.48 -45.81
CA GLU A 82 18.60 10.88 -44.47
C GLU A 82 19.77 11.40 -43.62
N LEU A 83 19.58 11.50 -42.30
CA LEU A 83 20.67 11.88 -41.39
C LEU A 83 21.58 10.68 -41.14
N ARG A 84 22.89 10.90 -41.18
CA ARG A 84 23.93 9.87 -41.05
C ARG A 84 25.02 10.30 -40.07
N VAL A 85 25.69 9.32 -39.46
CA VAL A 85 26.77 9.50 -38.48
C VAL A 85 28.05 8.86 -39.03
N ILE A 86 29.18 9.54 -38.90
CA ILE A 86 30.50 8.98 -39.22
C ILE A 86 31.02 8.11 -38.07
N LEU A 87 31.52 6.92 -38.40
CA LEU A 87 32.15 5.97 -37.48
C LEU A 87 33.52 5.51 -38.00
N THR A 88 34.37 5.10 -37.07
CA THR A 88 35.66 4.47 -37.34
C THR A 88 35.63 3.01 -36.95
N LYS A 89 36.40 2.20 -37.67
CA LYS A 89 36.81 0.87 -37.23
C LYS A 89 38.26 0.95 -36.75
N ARG A 90 38.48 0.69 -35.47
CA ARG A 90 39.80 0.74 -34.84
C ARG A 90 40.75 -0.27 -35.46
N SER A 91 42.03 0.06 -35.55
CA SER A 91 43.00 -0.82 -36.19
C SER A 91 43.19 -2.12 -35.43
N MET A 92 43.27 -3.23 -36.17
CA MET A 92 43.61 -4.55 -35.60
C MET A 92 45.00 -4.59 -34.96
N LYS A 93 45.84 -3.59 -35.20
CA LYS A 93 47.21 -3.49 -34.65
C LYS A 93 47.24 -2.88 -33.24
N LEU A 94 46.14 -2.30 -32.76
CA LEU A 94 46.07 -1.68 -31.44
C LEU A 94 46.05 -2.71 -30.31
N SER A 95 46.69 -2.37 -29.19
CA SER A 95 46.75 -3.24 -28.00
C SER A 95 45.46 -3.26 -27.19
N SER A 96 44.55 -2.30 -27.42
CA SER A 96 43.26 -2.18 -26.75
C SER A 96 42.13 -1.98 -27.77
N HIS A 97 41.05 -2.75 -27.59
CA HIS A 97 39.83 -2.72 -28.41
C HIS A 97 40.09 -2.81 -29.94
N PRO A 98 40.91 -3.77 -30.42
CA PRO A 98 41.21 -3.90 -31.84
C PRO A 98 39.98 -4.32 -32.64
N GLY A 99 39.71 -3.61 -33.74
CA GLY A 99 38.59 -3.92 -34.64
C GLY A 99 37.22 -3.42 -34.19
N ASP A 100 37.12 -2.77 -33.02
CA ASP A 100 35.89 -2.20 -32.52
C ASP A 100 35.43 -1.01 -33.39
N VAL A 101 34.11 -0.82 -33.43
CA VAL A 101 33.48 0.33 -34.08
C VAL A 101 33.32 1.44 -33.04
N SER A 102 33.84 2.62 -33.35
CA SER A 102 33.82 3.77 -32.45
C SER A 102 33.46 5.07 -33.17
N LEU A 103 33.13 6.08 -32.39
CA LEU A 103 33.17 7.47 -32.85
C LEU A 103 34.63 7.94 -32.86
N PRO A 104 35.03 8.84 -33.76
CA PRO A 104 36.33 9.48 -33.69
C PRO A 104 36.51 10.19 -32.35
N GLY A 105 37.64 9.97 -31.68
CA GLY A 105 37.86 10.60 -30.38
C GLY A 105 38.89 9.91 -29.49
N GLY A 106 39.41 10.67 -28.54
CA GLY A 106 40.53 10.26 -27.70
C GLY A 106 40.67 11.13 -26.46
N LYS A 107 41.81 11.00 -25.79
CA LYS A 107 42.08 11.68 -24.52
C LYS A 107 42.37 13.15 -24.73
N MET A 108 42.00 13.97 -23.74
CA MET A 108 42.33 15.39 -23.74
C MET A 108 43.84 15.59 -23.56
N GLU A 109 44.46 16.39 -24.43
CA GLU A 109 45.88 16.76 -24.35
C GLU A 109 46.09 18.15 -23.75
N GLU A 110 47.32 18.46 -23.30
CA GLU A 110 47.64 19.76 -22.67
C GLU A 110 47.39 20.97 -23.59
N GLY A 111 47.33 20.76 -24.91
CA GLY A 111 47.05 21.79 -25.92
C GLY A 111 45.55 22.01 -26.22
N ASP A 112 44.66 21.16 -25.72
CA ASP A 112 43.23 21.24 -26.03
C ASP A 112 42.54 22.33 -25.21
N ALA A 113 41.81 23.23 -25.89
CA ALA A 113 41.12 24.35 -25.24
C ALA A 113 39.88 23.90 -24.45
N ASP A 114 39.10 22.95 -25.01
CA ASP A 114 37.88 22.38 -24.43
C ASP A 114 37.60 20.98 -25.02
N ASP A 115 36.52 20.33 -24.56
CA ASP A 115 36.10 19.00 -25.04
C ASP A 115 35.82 18.97 -26.55
N SER A 116 35.36 20.10 -27.12
CA SER A 116 35.08 20.22 -28.55
C SER A 116 36.38 20.24 -29.36
N ALA A 117 37.39 20.96 -28.89
CA ALA A 117 38.73 20.99 -29.48
C ALA A 117 39.37 19.60 -29.48
N THR A 118 39.25 18.86 -28.37
CA THR A 118 39.72 17.46 -28.29
C THR A 118 39.03 16.57 -29.33
N ALA A 119 37.70 16.59 -29.40
CA ALA A 119 36.95 15.76 -30.34
C ALA A 119 37.27 16.07 -31.81
N LEU A 120 37.48 17.34 -32.15
CA LEU A 120 37.83 17.78 -33.51
C LEU A 120 39.29 17.46 -33.87
N ARG A 121 40.23 17.62 -32.93
CA ARG A 121 41.64 17.23 -33.12
C ARG A 121 41.75 15.74 -33.42
N GLU A 122 41.12 14.92 -32.59
CA GLU A 122 41.12 13.46 -32.76
C GLU A 122 40.45 13.04 -34.07
N ALA A 123 39.36 13.68 -34.48
CA ALA A 123 38.75 13.42 -35.79
C ALA A 123 39.65 13.83 -36.97
N LEU A 124 40.46 14.88 -36.83
CA LEU A 124 41.46 15.25 -37.83
C LEU A 124 42.60 14.22 -37.88
N GLU A 125 43.09 13.78 -36.74
CA GLU A 125 44.20 12.80 -36.63
C GLU A 125 43.78 11.41 -37.13
N GLU A 126 42.61 10.92 -36.72
CA GLU A 126 42.15 9.55 -37.02
C GLU A 126 41.65 9.41 -38.47
N ILE A 127 40.87 10.38 -38.96
CA ILE A 127 40.16 10.27 -40.26
C ILE A 127 40.39 11.44 -41.22
N GLY A 128 41.22 12.42 -40.86
CA GLY A 128 41.51 13.56 -41.73
C GLY A 128 40.34 14.55 -41.86
N LEU A 129 39.43 14.59 -40.88
CA LEU A 129 38.29 15.51 -40.90
C LEU A 129 38.73 16.92 -40.50
N ASP A 130 38.80 17.83 -41.48
CA ASP A 130 39.14 19.23 -41.25
C ASP A 130 38.12 19.90 -40.30
N PRO A 131 38.55 20.44 -39.15
CA PRO A 131 37.67 21.11 -38.18
C PRO A 131 36.84 22.24 -38.78
N ASP A 132 37.34 22.95 -39.81
CA ASP A 132 36.62 24.07 -40.45
C ASP A 132 35.37 23.61 -41.22
N LEU A 133 35.25 22.30 -41.51
CA LEU A 133 34.09 21.71 -42.17
C LEU A 133 32.98 21.31 -41.18
N VAL A 134 33.26 21.29 -39.87
CA VAL A 134 32.36 20.79 -38.84
C VAL A 134 31.91 21.93 -37.93
N GLN A 135 30.60 22.14 -37.86
CA GLN A 135 30.02 23.04 -36.88
C GLN A 135 29.62 22.26 -35.62
N VAL A 136 30.28 22.52 -34.50
CA VAL A 136 29.85 21.97 -33.20
C VAL A 136 28.54 22.65 -32.76
N VAL A 137 27.54 21.85 -32.42
CA VAL A 137 26.18 22.33 -32.09
C VAL A 137 25.76 22.05 -30.65
N ALA A 138 26.34 21.04 -30.01
CA ALA A 138 26.10 20.75 -28.60
C ALA A 138 27.20 19.85 -28.02
N THR A 139 27.41 19.99 -26.71
CA THR A 139 28.18 19.04 -25.90
C THR A 139 27.21 18.33 -24.95
N LEU A 140 27.18 17.01 -24.99
CA LEU A 140 26.24 16.19 -24.22
C LEU A 140 26.75 15.90 -22.80
N GLU A 141 25.86 15.42 -21.93
CA GLU A 141 26.24 14.94 -20.59
C GLU A 141 27.34 13.86 -20.70
N HIS A 142 28.38 14.00 -19.88
CA HIS A 142 29.48 13.05 -19.85
C HIS A 142 29.07 11.74 -19.18
N PHE A 143 29.75 10.65 -19.51
CA PHE A 143 29.60 9.38 -18.82
C PHE A 143 30.96 8.79 -18.47
N ILE A 144 30.99 7.91 -17.46
CA ILE A 144 32.20 7.22 -17.04
C ILE A 144 32.26 5.89 -17.78
N SER A 145 33.31 5.69 -18.58
CA SER A 145 33.56 4.42 -19.26
C SER A 145 33.95 3.31 -18.27
N GLN A 146 33.91 2.04 -18.73
CA GLN A 146 34.30 0.88 -17.92
C GLN A 146 35.73 0.96 -17.36
N HIS A 147 36.59 1.78 -17.98
CA HIS A 147 37.98 2.01 -17.57
C HIS A 147 38.16 3.27 -16.72
N GLN A 148 37.08 3.79 -16.13
CA GLN A 148 37.08 4.99 -15.28
C GLN A 148 37.56 6.26 -16.00
N LEU A 149 37.44 6.30 -17.34
CA LEU A 149 37.68 7.47 -18.17
C LEU A 149 36.37 8.24 -18.37
N ILE A 150 36.36 9.53 -18.08
CA ILE A 150 35.23 10.43 -18.33
C ILE A 150 35.20 10.73 -19.82
N VAL A 151 34.12 10.34 -20.50
CA VAL A 151 33.95 10.53 -21.95
C VAL A 151 32.84 11.56 -22.19
N VAL A 152 33.17 12.60 -22.97
CA VAL A 152 32.27 13.69 -23.32
C VAL A 152 31.87 13.58 -24.79
N PRO A 153 30.58 13.32 -25.10
CA PRO A 153 30.12 13.31 -26.49
C PRO A 153 29.90 14.73 -27.01
N VAL A 154 30.51 15.06 -28.15
CA VAL A 154 30.39 16.35 -28.83
C VAL A 154 29.64 16.14 -30.15
N VAL A 155 28.56 16.87 -30.36
CA VAL A 155 27.76 16.78 -31.59
C VAL A 155 28.23 17.84 -32.58
N GLY A 156 28.72 17.39 -33.74
CA GLY A 156 29.13 18.24 -34.85
C GLY A 156 28.27 18.01 -36.09
N ILE A 157 28.05 19.05 -36.88
CA ILE A 157 27.36 18.98 -38.18
C ILE A 157 28.36 19.26 -39.30
N LEU A 158 28.52 18.28 -40.19
CA LEU A 158 29.27 18.42 -41.42
C LEU A 158 28.34 18.94 -42.51
N ILE A 159 28.64 20.14 -43.03
CA ILE A 159 27.72 20.92 -43.88
C ILE A 159 27.55 20.30 -45.27
N ARG A 160 28.63 19.75 -45.84
CA ARG A 160 28.63 19.07 -47.14
C ARG A 160 29.56 17.86 -47.11
N ILE A 161 28.99 16.66 -47.18
CA ILE A 161 29.77 15.42 -47.19
C ILE A 161 30.77 15.35 -48.37
N GLY A 162 30.46 15.97 -49.51
CA GLY A 162 31.35 16.01 -50.67
C GLY A 162 32.68 16.77 -50.47
N ASP A 163 32.76 17.61 -49.42
CA ASP A 163 33.98 18.32 -49.06
C ASP A 163 34.90 17.47 -48.17
N PHE A 164 34.35 16.43 -47.52
CA PHE A 164 35.12 15.49 -46.70
C PHE A 164 35.77 14.40 -47.55
N LYS A 165 37.10 14.35 -47.53
CA LYS A 165 37.91 13.29 -48.16
C LYS A 165 38.70 12.57 -47.07
N PRO A 166 38.29 11.36 -46.65
CA PRO A 166 38.91 10.71 -45.52
C PRO A 166 40.38 10.36 -45.78
N VAL A 167 41.24 10.72 -44.85
CA VAL A 167 42.66 10.35 -44.81
C VAL A 167 42.90 9.63 -43.49
N LEU A 168 43.02 8.30 -43.55
CA LEU A 168 43.07 7.46 -42.35
C LEU A 168 44.49 7.40 -41.77
N ASN A 169 44.59 7.54 -40.45
CA ASN A 169 45.77 7.11 -39.72
C ASN A 169 45.73 5.57 -39.59
N THR A 170 46.50 4.87 -40.42
CA THR A 170 46.48 3.39 -40.50
C THR A 170 47.05 2.67 -39.27
N ASP A 171 47.61 3.41 -38.32
CA ASP A 171 48.05 2.87 -37.03
C ASP A 171 46.90 2.83 -36.00
N GLU A 172 45.84 3.62 -36.21
CA GLU A 172 44.72 3.76 -35.28
C GLU A 172 43.36 3.37 -35.88
N VAL A 173 43.15 3.59 -37.18
CA VAL A 173 41.89 3.35 -37.89
C VAL A 173 42.12 2.52 -39.14
N ASP A 174 41.45 1.36 -39.22
CA ASP A 174 41.49 0.48 -40.40
C ASP A 174 40.47 0.91 -41.47
N ALA A 175 39.34 1.52 -41.07
CA ALA A 175 38.32 2.00 -41.98
C ALA A 175 37.48 3.12 -41.37
N VAL A 176 37.00 4.04 -42.21
CA VAL A 176 35.92 4.99 -41.87
C VAL A 176 34.70 4.65 -42.71
N PHE A 177 33.54 4.70 -42.09
CA PHE A 177 32.27 4.46 -42.75
C PHE A 177 31.18 5.24 -42.04
N ASP A 178 30.04 5.38 -42.67
CA ASP A 178 28.90 6.10 -42.12
C ASP A 178 27.67 5.20 -42.09
N VAL A 179 26.80 5.45 -41.11
CA VAL A 179 25.53 4.72 -40.96
C VAL A 179 24.39 5.71 -40.77
N PRO A 180 23.16 5.39 -41.18
CA PRO A 180 22.00 6.22 -40.87
C PRO A 180 21.90 6.46 -39.36
N LEU A 181 21.72 7.71 -38.94
CA LEU A 181 21.45 8.06 -37.54
C LEU A 181 20.25 7.27 -37.01
N GLU A 182 19.27 7.01 -37.88
CA GLU A 182 18.11 6.18 -37.57
C GLU A 182 18.52 4.76 -37.10
N MET A 183 19.68 4.23 -37.47
CA MET A 183 20.18 2.93 -37.03
C MET A 183 20.50 2.89 -35.53
N PHE A 184 20.94 4.03 -34.97
CA PHE A 184 21.13 4.21 -33.52
C PHE A 184 19.83 4.57 -32.79
N LEU A 185 18.83 5.06 -33.53
CA LEU A 185 17.50 5.35 -33.00
C LEU A 185 16.54 4.14 -33.13
N LYS A 186 16.85 3.17 -34.01
CA LYS A 186 16.11 1.94 -34.30
C LYS A 186 16.47 0.79 -33.36
N GLU A 187 16.54 1.05 -32.06
CA GLU A 187 16.34 0.01 -31.04
C GLU A 187 14.85 -0.42 -30.90
N LEU A 188 13.95 0.09 -31.75
CA LEU A 188 12.50 -0.19 -31.65
C LEU A 188 11.89 -1.12 -32.71
N SER A 189 12.59 -1.53 -33.79
CA SER A 189 11.85 -2.14 -34.94
C SER A 189 12.49 -3.28 -35.75
N TYR A 190 13.57 -3.96 -35.36
CA TYR A 190 14.04 -5.16 -36.12
C TYR A 190 14.42 -6.34 -35.21
N ASN A 191 13.51 -7.32 -35.14
CA ASN A 191 13.77 -8.68 -34.69
C ASN A 191 13.85 -9.61 -35.92
N THR A 192 14.85 -10.50 -35.96
CA THR A 192 14.72 -11.97 -36.05
C THR A 192 15.86 -12.61 -36.88
N LYS A 193 16.58 -13.55 -36.23
CA LYS A 193 17.56 -14.55 -36.75
C LYS A 193 19.04 -14.17 -36.61
N THR A 194 19.62 -14.29 -35.42
CA THR A 194 20.42 -15.45 -34.96
C THR A 194 20.91 -15.13 -33.53
N MET A 195 20.95 -16.13 -32.65
CA MET A 195 20.95 -16.02 -31.18
C MET A 195 22.14 -15.27 -30.55
N ALA A 196 21.88 -14.24 -29.75
CA ALA A 196 22.59 -13.93 -28.49
C ALA A 196 21.83 -12.84 -27.67
N ALA A 197 21.52 -13.18 -26.42
CA ALA A 197 21.11 -12.33 -25.28
C ALA A 197 19.94 -11.33 -25.47
N ALA A 198 18.71 -11.85 -25.43
CA ALA A 198 17.53 -11.02 -25.23
C ALA A 198 17.50 -10.43 -23.81
N SER A 199 17.62 -9.11 -23.69
CA SER A 199 16.87 -8.40 -22.65
C SER A 199 15.41 -8.38 -23.12
N VAL A 200 14.68 -9.48 -22.86
CA VAL A 200 13.23 -9.50 -23.02
C VAL A 200 12.70 -8.48 -22.04
N VAL A 201 12.20 -7.33 -22.50
CA VAL A 201 11.45 -6.41 -21.64
C VAL A 201 10.40 -7.26 -20.94
N PRO A 202 10.46 -7.44 -19.60
CA PRO A 202 9.56 -8.38 -18.93
C PRO A 202 8.11 -8.04 -19.25
N THR A 203 7.25 -9.04 -19.37
CA THR A 203 5.82 -8.85 -19.65
C THR A 203 5.18 -7.78 -18.76
N ALA A 204 5.64 -7.69 -17.51
CA ALA A 204 5.24 -6.68 -16.53
C ALA A 204 5.39 -5.22 -17.00
N TYR A 205 6.25 -4.93 -17.98
CA TYR A 205 6.51 -3.56 -18.49
C TYR A 205 5.92 -3.31 -19.88
N GLN A 206 5.27 -4.31 -20.48
CA GLN A 206 4.67 -4.19 -21.80
C GLN A 206 3.14 -3.94 -21.66
N GLN A 207 2.75 -2.69 -21.39
CA GLN A 207 1.34 -2.33 -21.23
C GLN A 207 0.56 -2.62 -22.54
N GLY A 208 -0.59 -3.27 -22.43
CA GLY A 208 -1.49 -3.53 -23.55
C GLY A 208 -1.08 -4.69 -24.46
N THR A 209 0.09 -5.32 -24.23
CA THR A 209 0.59 -6.37 -25.13
C THR A 209 0.18 -7.78 -24.71
N THR A 210 -0.24 -7.97 -23.46
CA THR A 210 -0.63 -9.29 -22.93
C THR A 210 -1.81 -9.19 -21.96
N ALA A 211 -2.48 -10.32 -21.73
CA ALA A 211 -3.52 -10.42 -20.71
C ALA A 211 -3.02 -10.20 -19.27
N ALA A 212 -1.70 -10.30 -19.03
CA ALA A 212 -1.11 -10.04 -17.72
C ALA A 212 -0.96 -8.53 -17.42
N VAL A 213 -0.91 -7.69 -18.46
CA VAL A 213 -0.82 -6.23 -18.34
C VAL A 213 -1.75 -5.57 -19.36
N PRO A 214 -3.08 -5.71 -19.20
CA PRO A 214 -4.05 -5.15 -20.14
C PRO A 214 -4.10 -3.62 -20.07
N ASP A 215 -4.65 -2.97 -21.09
CA ASP A 215 -4.67 -1.49 -21.20
C ASP A 215 -5.30 -0.79 -19.99
N TRP A 216 -6.35 -1.37 -19.41
CA TRP A 216 -7.06 -0.81 -18.26
C TRP A 216 -6.31 -0.93 -16.93
N LEU A 217 -5.22 -1.70 -16.84
CA LEU A 217 -4.52 -1.94 -15.59
C LEU A 217 -3.60 -0.77 -15.22
N ASN A 218 -3.95 -0.03 -14.18
CA ASN A 218 -3.03 0.88 -13.52
C ASN A 218 -2.18 0.09 -12.51
N LYS A 219 -0.87 -0.01 -12.79
CA LYS A 219 0.08 -0.74 -11.93
C LYS A 219 0.24 -0.10 -10.55
N GLY A 220 0.15 1.22 -10.44
CA GLY A 220 0.25 1.95 -9.17
C GLY A 220 -0.95 1.64 -8.28
N ASP A 221 -2.16 1.74 -8.83
CA ASP A 221 -3.39 1.39 -8.10
C ASP A 221 -3.40 -0.08 -7.71
N ASN A 222 -3.01 -0.97 -8.62
CA ASN A 222 -2.91 -2.40 -8.36
C ASN A 222 -1.91 -2.71 -7.23
N ALA A 223 -0.72 -2.09 -7.26
CA ALA A 223 0.30 -2.26 -6.22
C ALA A 223 -0.19 -1.72 -4.86
N TRP A 224 -0.77 -0.53 -4.83
CA TRP A 224 -1.30 0.05 -3.61
C TRP A 224 -2.44 -0.79 -3.02
N GLN A 225 -3.35 -1.31 -3.85
CA GLN A 225 -4.47 -2.09 -3.37
C GLN A 225 -4.04 -3.48 -2.84
N MET A 226 -3.06 -4.14 -3.48
CA MET A 226 -2.49 -5.38 -2.96
C MET A 226 -1.79 -5.17 -1.61
N THR A 227 -1.02 -4.08 -1.49
CA THR A 227 -0.40 -3.69 -0.22
C THR A 227 -1.47 -3.39 0.83
N SER A 228 -2.48 -2.60 0.48
CA SER A 228 -3.58 -2.23 1.38
C SER A 228 -4.35 -3.45 1.88
N ALA A 229 -4.70 -4.39 1.00
CA ALA A 229 -5.33 -5.65 1.37
C ALA A 229 -4.49 -6.47 2.35
N THR A 230 -3.17 -6.50 2.13
CA THR A 230 -2.22 -7.19 3.01
C THR A 230 -2.14 -6.51 4.37
N LEU A 231 -2.06 -5.17 4.41
CA LEU A 231 -2.05 -4.39 5.65
C LEU A 231 -3.33 -4.59 6.47
N VAL A 232 -4.50 -4.63 5.82
CA VAL A 232 -5.77 -4.97 6.47
C VAL A 232 -5.76 -6.40 7.00
N GLY A 233 -5.29 -7.36 6.17
CA GLY A 233 -5.15 -8.76 6.57
C GLY A 233 -4.24 -8.93 7.80
N MET A 234 -3.15 -8.15 7.86
CA MET A 234 -2.23 -8.12 9.00
C MET A 234 -2.88 -7.65 10.30
N GLN A 235 -3.93 -6.84 10.24
CA GLN A 235 -4.68 -6.46 11.45
C GLN A 235 -5.40 -7.66 12.05
N ALA A 236 -5.94 -8.58 11.24
CA ALA A 236 -6.52 -9.82 11.74
C ALA A 236 -5.42 -10.82 12.14
N MET A 237 -4.57 -11.17 11.17
CA MET A 237 -3.48 -12.12 11.33
C MET A 237 -2.15 -11.48 10.87
N PRO A 238 -1.23 -11.11 11.78
CA PRO A 238 -1.17 -11.56 13.18
C PRO A 238 -1.72 -10.57 14.23
N GLY A 239 -2.13 -9.35 13.87
CA GLY A 239 -2.41 -8.26 14.81
C GLY A 239 -3.39 -8.61 15.95
N LEU A 240 -4.64 -8.93 15.61
CA LEU A 240 -5.69 -9.26 16.58
C LEU A 240 -5.43 -10.59 17.28
N VAL A 241 -4.83 -11.57 16.59
CA VAL A 241 -4.39 -12.83 17.19
C VAL A 241 -3.44 -12.57 18.36
N ILE A 242 -2.42 -11.73 18.13
CA ILE A 242 -1.43 -11.33 19.13
C ILE A 242 -2.08 -10.49 20.24
N LEU A 243 -2.89 -9.49 19.87
CA LEU A 243 -3.55 -8.59 20.80
C LEU A 243 -4.44 -9.36 21.78
N TYR A 244 -5.30 -10.24 21.26
CA TYR A 244 -6.23 -11.02 22.07
C TYR A 244 -5.51 -12.04 22.94
N ALA A 245 -4.54 -12.75 22.37
CA ALA A 245 -3.73 -13.68 23.13
C ALA A 245 -3.04 -12.99 24.31
N GLY A 246 -2.55 -11.75 24.16
CA GLY A 246 -1.87 -11.01 25.23
C GLY A 246 -2.79 -10.39 26.28
N LEU A 247 -4.01 -9.97 25.88
CA LEU A 247 -4.97 -9.27 26.77
C LEU A 247 -5.76 -10.19 27.70
N VAL A 248 -5.89 -11.47 27.36
CA VAL A 248 -6.60 -12.45 28.20
C VAL A 248 -5.68 -13.07 29.26
N LYS A 249 -6.24 -13.80 30.23
CA LYS A 249 -5.45 -14.60 31.19
C LYS A 249 -4.63 -15.68 30.47
N LYS A 250 -3.53 -16.13 31.09
CA LYS A 250 -2.64 -17.18 30.55
C LYS A 250 -3.40 -18.44 30.11
N LYS A 251 -4.37 -18.89 30.91
CA LYS A 251 -5.19 -20.09 30.62
C LYS A 251 -6.11 -19.94 29.41
N TRP A 252 -6.17 -18.77 28.77
CA TRP A 252 -7.04 -18.48 27.63
C TRP A 252 -6.28 -17.99 26.40
N ALA A 253 -4.95 -17.89 26.46
CA ALA A 253 -4.14 -17.27 25.43
C ALA A 253 -4.21 -18.07 24.12
N LEU A 254 -4.11 -19.41 24.18
CA LEU A 254 -4.12 -20.27 23.01
C LEU A 254 -5.50 -20.29 22.35
N ASN A 255 -6.56 -20.50 23.14
CA ASN A 255 -7.92 -20.54 22.61
C ASN A 255 -8.30 -19.19 21.97
N SER A 256 -7.90 -18.07 22.57
CA SER A 256 -8.21 -16.74 22.03
C SER A 256 -7.47 -16.48 20.71
N ALA A 257 -6.17 -16.83 20.65
CA ALA A 257 -5.38 -16.78 19.42
C ALA A 257 -6.00 -17.66 18.32
N PHE A 258 -6.42 -18.87 18.68
CA PHE A 258 -6.92 -19.84 17.73
C PHE A 258 -8.33 -19.50 17.24
N MET A 259 -9.20 -18.93 18.09
CA MET A 259 -10.50 -18.41 17.64
C MET A 259 -10.31 -17.32 16.57
N ALA A 260 -9.35 -16.41 16.77
CA ALA A 260 -9.02 -15.37 15.80
C ALA A 260 -8.44 -15.96 14.50
N LEU A 261 -7.47 -16.89 14.60
CA LEU A 261 -6.89 -17.56 13.44
C LEU A 261 -7.93 -18.36 12.64
N TYR A 262 -8.79 -19.10 13.33
CA TYR A 262 -9.90 -19.83 12.71
C TYR A 262 -10.86 -18.87 12.01
N GLY A 263 -11.25 -17.77 12.67
CA GLY A 263 -12.14 -16.76 12.09
C GLY A 263 -11.57 -16.19 10.78
N PHE A 264 -10.28 -15.82 10.80
CA PHE A 264 -9.58 -15.36 9.61
C PHE A 264 -9.59 -16.42 8.50
N ALA A 265 -9.13 -17.65 8.79
CA ALA A 265 -9.02 -18.72 7.79
C ALA A 265 -10.39 -19.16 7.23
N ALA A 266 -11.42 -19.26 8.08
CA ALA A 266 -12.74 -19.74 7.71
C ALA A 266 -13.47 -18.76 6.77
N VAL A 267 -13.23 -17.46 6.91
CA VAL A 267 -13.87 -16.44 6.04
C VAL A 267 -13.48 -16.62 4.58
N MET A 268 -12.24 -17.04 4.27
CA MET A 268 -11.76 -17.15 2.88
C MET A 268 -12.61 -18.09 2.00
N PRO A 269 -12.84 -19.38 2.37
CA PRO A 269 -13.68 -20.26 1.56
C PRO A 269 -15.13 -19.75 1.47
N ILE A 270 -15.70 -19.19 2.54
CA ILE A 270 -17.05 -18.60 2.51
C ILE A 270 -17.10 -17.46 1.49
N TRP A 271 -16.09 -16.59 1.53
CA TRP A 271 -15.97 -15.39 0.70
C TRP A 271 -15.90 -15.75 -0.78
N ILE A 272 -15.07 -16.74 -1.14
CA ILE A 272 -14.90 -17.21 -2.51
C ILE A 272 -16.12 -17.99 -3.03
N LEU A 273 -16.76 -18.78 -2.18
CA LEU A 273 -17.90 -19.62 -2.61
C LEU A 273 -19.17 -18.80 -2.80
N TRP A 274 -19.44 -17.81 -1.94
CA TRP A 274 -20.63 -16.95 -2.09
C TRP A 274 -20.51 -15.54 -1.48
N GLY A 275 -19.74 -15.36 -0.42
CA GLY A 275 -19.75 -14.14 0.40
C GLY A 275 -19.40 -12.86 -0.35
N TYR A 276 -18.44 -12.91 -1.29
CA TYR A 276 -18.07 -11.74 -2.09
C TYR A 276 -19.23 -11.24 -2.95
N LYS A 277 -19.86 -12.13 -3.73
CA LYS A 277 -20.97 -11.74 -4.63
C LYS A 277 -22.23 -11.32 -3.85
N MET A 278 -22.45 -11.88 -2.66
CA MET A 278 -23.53 -11.41 -1.77
C MET A 278 -23.30 -10.00 -1.24
N SER A 279 -22.04 -9.59 -1.11
CA SER A 279 -21.64 -8.29 -0.57
C SER A 279 -21.47 -7.22 -1.64
N PHE A 280 -20.95 -7.58 -2.83
CA PHE A 280 -20.52 -6.62 -3.86
C PHE A 280 -20.99 -6.98 -5.28
N GLY A 281 -21.77 -8.06 -5.44
CA GLY A 281 -22.29 -8.51 -6.72
C GLY A 281 -23.63 -7.87 -7.10
N ASN A 282 -24.45 -8.63 -7.82
CA ASN A 282 -25.77 -8.17 -8.27
C ASN A 282 -26.80 -8.21 -7.14
N GLN A 283 -27.65 -7.19 -7.10
CA GLN A 283 -28.74 -7.08 -6.12
C GLN A 283 -29.72 -8.27 -6.21
N LEU A 284 -30.00 -8.90 -5.06
CA LEU A 284 -31.08 -9.87 -4.88
C LEU A 284 -32.30 -9.21 -4.21
N LEU A 285 -32.04 -8.53 -3.09
CA LEU A 285 -32.99 -7.72 -2.33
C LEU A 285 -32.42 -6.31 -2.16
N PRO A 286 -33.22 -5.28 -1.84
CA PRO A 286 -32.71 -3.92 -1.63
C PRO A 286 -31.58 -3.82 -0.60
N PHE A 287 -31.47 -4.77 0.32
CA PHE A 287 -30.45 -4.83 1.37
C PHE A 287 -29.48 -6.01 1.22
N TRP A 288 -29.57 -6.83 0.18
CA TRP A 288 -28.74 -8.04 0.05
C TRP A 288 -28.42 -8.44 -1.39
N GLY A 289 -27.19 -8.88 -1.64
CA GLY A 289 -26.74 -9.34 -2.96
C GLY A 289 -26.99 -10.83 -3.22
N THR A 290 -26.83 -11.22 -4.48
CA THR A 290 -27.03 -12.59 -4.97
C THR A 290 -25.81 -13.46 -4.66
N ALA A 291 -26.03 -14.66 -4.12
CA ALA A 291 -24.98 -15.64 -3.88
C ALA A 291 -24.34 -16.15 -5.17
N GLY A 292 -23.03 -16.37 -5.15
CA GLY A 292 -22.34 -17.03 -6.25
C GLY A 292 -20.83 -17.12 -6.09
N HIS A 293 -20.25 -18.08 -6.81
CA HIS A 293 -18.81 -18.35 -6.81
C HIS A 293 -18.00 -17.22 -7.45
N SER A 294 -16.92 -16.79 -6.80
CA SER A 294 -15.98 -15.77 -7.28
C SER A 294 -14.56 -16.31 -7.53
N GLY A 295 -14.32 -17.62 -7.40
CA GLY A 295 -13.00 -18.22 -7.55
C GLY A 295 -12.60 -18.61 -8.98
N SER A 296 -13.46 -18.38 -9.98
CA SER A 296 -13.19 -18.75 -11.37
C SER A 296 -12.18 -17.79 -12.01
N GLN A 297 -11.23 -18.32 -12.79
CA GLN A 297 -10.21 -17.54 -13.49
C GLN A 297 -10.82 -16.38 -14.30
N ASP A 298 -11.85 -16.66 -15.11
CA ASP A 298 -12.51 -15.66 -15.96
C ASP A 298 -13.16 -14.50 -15.18
N PHE A 299 -13.47 -14.72 -13.89
CA PHE A 299 -13.99 -13.68 -13.03
C PHE A 299 -12.87 -12.90 -12.33
N LEU A 300 -11.74 -13.55 -12.02
CA LEU A 300 -10.67 -12.98 -11.21
C LEU A 300 -9.67 -12.17 -12.04
N THR A 301 -9.51 -12.46 -13.33
CA THR A 301 -8.50 -11.82 -14.20
C THR A 301 -9.01 -10.59 -14.96
N ILE A 302 -10.32 -10.35 -14.96
CA ILE A 302 -10.92 -9.15 -15.58
C ILE A 302 -10.73 -7.92 -14.69
N GLN A 303 -10.96 -6.73 -15.28
CA GLN A 303 -10.99 -5.47 -14.53
C GLN A 303 -12.03 -5.53 -13.40
N ALA A 304 -11.68 -4.95 -12.26
CA ALA A 304 -12.55 -4.85 -11.11
C ALA A 304 -13.83 -4.07 -11.44
N VAL A 305 -14.99 -4.61 -11.06
CA VAL A 305 -16.30 -3.95 -11.20
C VAL A 305 -17.21 -4.29 -10.03
N LEU A 306 -17.85 -3.27 -9.45
CA LEU A 306 -18.90 -3.43 -8.43
C LEU A 306 -20.25 -3.06 -9.06
N PRO A 307 -20.95 -4.01 -9.70
CA PRO A 307 -22.05 -3.71 -10.64
C PRO A 307 -23.20 -2.92 -10.02
N SER A 308 -23.53 -3.17 -8.75
CA SER A 308 -24.68 -2.55 -8.08
C SER A 308 -24.40 -1.14 -7.53
N THR A 309 -23.15 -0.65 -7.60
CA THR A 309 -22.75 0.67 -7.07
C THR A 309 -23.12 1.85 -7.97
N GLN A 310 -23.75 1.60 -9.11
CA GLN A 310 -24.30 2.65 -9.95
C GLN A 310 -25.38 3.45 -9.18
N TYR A 311 -25.31 4.78 -9.19
CA TYR A 311 -26.32 5.62 -8.53
C TYR A 311 -27.30 6.20 -9.55
N LYS A 312 -28.56 5.71 -9.54
CA LYS A 312 -29.73 6.29 -10.27
C LYS A 312 -29.46 6.74 -11.71
N ASN A 313 -28.59 6.05 -12.46
CA ASN A 313 -28.11 6.44 -13.79
C ASN A 313 -27.42 7.82 -13.87
N ILE A 314 -27.04 8.40 -12.73
CA ILE A 314 -26.30 9.67 -12.63
C ILE A 314 -24.80 9.40 -12.62
N THR A 315 -24.36 8.42 -11.82
CA THR A 315 -22.95 7.99 -11.77
C THR A 315 -22.84 6.52 -12.14
N ALA A 316 -21.74 6.16 -12.79
CA ALA A 316 -21.45 4.79 -13.21
C ALA A 316 -21.10 3.90 -12.00
N ALA A 317 -21.20 2.58 -12.20
CA ALA A 317 -20.67 1.62 -11.25
C ALA A 317 -19.15 1.82 -11.06
N ALA A 318 -18.65 1.54 -9.86
CA ALA A 318 -17.22 1.60 -9.58
C ALA A 318 -16.47 0.55 -10.43
N THR A 319 -15.48 1.00 -11.19
CA THR A 319 -14.62 0.18 -12.04
C THR A 319 -13.13 0.47 -11.77
N PRO A 320 -12.57 0.05 -10.63
CA PRO A 320 -11.16 0.29 -10.33
C PRO A 320 -10.22 -0.26 -11.41
N LEU A 321 -9.08 0.39 -11.59
CA LEU A 321 -8.12 0.07 -12.64
C LEU A 321 -7.15 -1.06 -12.24
N TYR A 322 -7.68 -2.11 -11.61
CA TYR A 322 -6.95 -3.32 -11.21
C TYR A 322 -7.83 -4.55 -11.33
N SER A 323 -7.27 -5.75 -11.16
CA SER A 323 -8.02 -7.00 -11.39
C SER A 323 -9.05 -7.29 -10.30
N MET A 324 -10.12 -8.01 -10.66
CA MET A 324 -11.12 -8.51 -9.72
C MET A 324 -10.52 -9.34 -8.58
N SER A 325 -9.42 -10.07 -8.81
CA SER A 325 -8.71 -10.81 -7.75
C SER A 325 -8.24 -9.91 -6.60
N VAL A 326 -7.74 -8.71 -6.90
CA VAL A 326 -7.31 -7.75 -5.90
C VAL A 326 -8.51 -7.17 -5.15
N MET A 327 -9.62 -6.88 -5.84
CA MET A 327 -10.86 -6.45 -5.19
C MET A 327 -11.42 -7.51 -4.23
N VAL A 328 -11.45 -8.78 -4.68
CA VAL A 328 -11.94 -9.91 -3.87
C VAL A 328 -11.08 -10.09 -2.62
N PHE A 329 -9.75 -10.01 -2.75
CA PHE A 329 -8.82 -10.16 -1.63
C PHE A 329 -8.88 -8.97 -0.65
N PHE A 330 -8.98 -7.74 -1.16
CA PHE A 330 -9.13 -6.54 -0.33
C PHE A 330 -10.38 -6.64 0.55
N GLN A 331 -11.54 -6.93 -0.05
CA GLN A 331 -12.80 -7.00 0.69
C GLN A 331 -12.92 -8.26 1.58
N TYR A 332 -12.21 -9.34 1.23
CA TYR A 332 -12.02 -10.47 2.15
C TYR A 332 -11.39 -10.02 3.46
N ALA A 333 -10.35 -9.18 3.39
CA ALA A 333 -9.60 -8.75 4.55
C ALA A 333 -10.50 -8.00 5.56
N PHE A 334 -11.39 -7.13 5.09
CA PHE A 334 -12.39 -6.45 5.94
C PHE A 334 -13.37 -7.44 6.58
N SER A 335 -13.88 -8.40 5.80
CA SER A 335 -14.78 -9.45 6.31
C SER A 335 -14.12 -10.28 7.40
N ALA A 336 -12.87 -10.69 7.17
CA ALA A 336 -12.07 -11.46 8.11
C ALA A 336 -11.78 -10.67 9.40
N VAL A 337 -11.31 -9.42 9.28
CA VAL A 337 -11.09 -8.53 10.43
C VAL A 337 -12.38 -8.35 11.24
N THR A 338 -13.54 -8.15 10.59
CA THR A 338 -14.82 -7.95 11.27
C THR A 338 -15.21 -9.13 12.17
N VAL A 339 -15.08 -10.35 11.65
CA VAL A 339 -15.37 -11.57 12.43
C VAL A 339 -14.39 -11.72 13.59
N VAL A 340 -13.10 -11.45 13.37
CA VAL A 340 -12.10 -11.52 14.43
C VAL A 340 -12.37 -10.45 15.50
N LEU A 341 -12.75 -9.23 15.12
CA LEU A 341 -13.15 -8.18 16.07
C LEU A 341 -14.31 -8.64 16.97
N LEU A 342 -15.35 -9.21 16.37
CA LEU A 342 -16.50 -9.77 17.09
C LEU A 342 -16.07 -10.83 18.11
N ALA A 343 -15.10 -11.68 17.77
CA ALA A 343 -14.57 -12.71 18.67
C ALA A 343 -14.06 -12.13 20.00
N GLY A 344 -13.62 -10.87 20.02
CA GLY A 344 -13.17 -10.15 21.22
C GLY A 344 -14.21 -10.10 22.33
N SER A 345 -15.50 -10.00 21.99
CA SER A 345 -16.58 -10.11 22.97
C SER A 345 -16.75 -11.52 23.48
N LEU A 346 -16.28 -12.54 22.74
CA LEU A 346 -16.61 -13.94 22.93
C LEU A 346 -15.53 -14.78 23.62
N LEU A 347 -14.33 -14.22 23.79
CA LEU A 347 -13.17 -14.91 24.33
C LEU A 347 -13.41 -15.45 25.74
N CYS A 348 -12.66 -16.50 26.09
CA CYS A 348 -12.61 -17.11 27.42
C CYS A 348 -13.88 -17.87 27.88
N ARG A 349 -14.90 -18.04 27.03
CA ARG A 349 -16.10 -18.83 27.43
C ARG A 349 -16.92 -19.45 26.31
N MET A 350 -16.83 -18.96 25.07
CA MET A 350 -17.57 -19.57 23.98
C MET A 350 -17.01 -20.95 23.63
N SER A 351 -17.88 -21.92 23.37
CA SER A 351 -17.46 -23.21 22.85
C SER A 351 -16.80 -23.03 21.48
N PHE A 352 -15.62 -23.64 21.27
CA PHE A 352 -14.93 -23.57 19.99
C PHE A 352 -15.76 -24.18 18.85
N LYS A 353 -16.53 -25.25 19.12
CA LYS A 353 -17.46 -25.85 18.15
C LYS A 353 -18.57 -24.88 17.76
N ALA A 354 -19.12 -24.14 18.74
CA ALA A 354 -20.11 -23.11 18.46
C ALA A 354 -19.51 -21.98 17.60
N TRP A 355 -18.26 -21.58 17.88
CA TRP A 355 -17.54 -20.57 17.09
C TRP A 355 -17.36 -21.02 15.62
N MET A 356 -17.00 -22.30 15.41
CA MET A 356 -16.85 -22.86 14.07
C MET A 356 -18.13 -22.81 13.22
N ILE A 357 -19.30 -22.97 13.84
CA ILE A 357 -20.59 -22.86 13.15
C ILE A 357 -21.01 -21.40 13.01
N PHE A 358 -20.70 -20.58 14.02
CA PHE A 358 -21.04 -19.16 14.05
C PHE A 358 -20.42 -18.37 12.90
N VAL A 359 -19.12 -18.55 12.64
CA VAL A 359 -18.39 -17.75 11.65
C VAL A 359 -19.03 -17.85 10.25
N PRO A 360 -19.26 -19.05 9.67
CA PRO A 360 -19.95 -19.19 8.39
C PRO A 360 -21.33 -18.56 8.34
N LEU A 361 -22.14 -18.76 9.38
CA LEU A 361 -23.49 -18.23 9.42
C LEU A 361 -23.49 -16.71 9.52
N TRP A 362 -22.63 -16.13 10.36
CA TRP A 362 -22.62 -14.70 10.60
C TRP A 362 -22.07 -13.91 9.41
N VAL A 363 -21.00 -14.39 8.77
CA VAL A 363 -20.49 -13.79 7.53
C VAL A 363 -21.57 -13.81 6.44
N THR A 364 -22.29 -14.92 6.32
CA THR A 364 -23.30 -15.12 5.28
C THR A 364 -24.53 -14.25 5.52
N PHE A 365 -25.11 -14.23 6.73
CA PHE A 365 -26.41 -13.61 6.97
C PHE A 365 -26.34 -12.22 7.61
N SER A 366 -25.23 -11.86 8.26
CA SER A 366 -25.06 -10.54 8.87
C SER A 366 -24.11 -9.67 8.06
N TYR A 367 -22.84 -10.07 7.96
CA TYR A 367 -21.80 -9.24 7.32
C TYR A 367 -22.16 -8.89 5.87
N SER A 368 -22.49 -9.90 5.05
CA SER A 368 -22.78 -9.65 3.63
C SER A 368 -24.00 -8.74 3.39
N VAL A 369 -25.00 -8.79 4.28
CA VAL A 369 -26.18 -7.91 4.23
C VAL A 369 -25.79 -6.47 4.53
N VAL A 370 -25.03 -6.26 5.61
CA VAL A 370 -24.60 -4.91 6.00
C VAL A 370 -23.65 -4.32 4.95
N ALA A 371 -22.68 -5.11 4.48
CA ALA A 371 -21.75 -4.71 3.43
C ALA A 371 -22.49 -4.37 2.13
N PHE A 372 -23.44 -5.21 1.68
CA PHE A 372 -24.23 -4.89 0.50
C PHE A 372 -25.09 -3.63 0.68
N SER A 373 -25.74 -3.50 1.84
CA SER A 373 -26.62 -2.37 2.13
C SER A 373 -25.90 -1.02 2.06
N ILE A 374 -24.64 -0.95 2.48
CA ILE A 374 -23.88 0.30 2.67
C ILE A 374 -22.83 0.52 1.58
N TRP A 375 -22.14 -0.52 1.11
CA TRP A 375 -21.06 -0.42 0.13
C TRP A 375 -21.41 -1.05 -1.21
N GLY A 376 -22.06 -2.22 -1.19
CA GLY A 376 -22.36 -3.00 -2.39
C GLY A 376 -23.50 -2.46 -3.26
N GLY A 377 -23.93 -1.21 -3.05
CA GLY A 377 -24.97 -0.58 -3.86
C GLY A 377 -26.41 -0.72 -3.35
N GLY A 378 -26.61 -1.30 -2.16
CA GLY A 378 -27.92 -1.48 -1.55
C GLY A 378 -28.58 -0.18 -1.07
N PHE A 379 -29.69 -0.31 -0.35
CA PHE A 379 -30.58 0.82 -0.09
C PHE A 379 -29.95 1.96 0.75
N LEU A 380 -29.03 1.67 1.69
CA LEU A 380 -28.35 2.71 2.48
C LEU A 380 -27.29 3.44 1.66
N PHE A 381 -26.57 2.71 0.80
CA PHE A 381 -25.70 3.29 -0.23
C PHE A 381 -26.51 4.26 -1.08
N GLN A 382 -27.64 3.82 -1.65
CA GLN A 382 -28.51 4.63 -2.52
C GLN A 382 -29.18 5.80 -1.76
N TRP A 383 -29.31 5.71 -0.44
CA TRP A 383 -29.81 6.81 0.38
C TRP A 383 -28.73 7.87 0.69
N GLY A 384 -27.47 7.55 0.43
CA GLY A 384 -26.32 8.42 0.66
C GLY A 384 -25.90 8.43 2.13
N ILE A 385 -25.91 7.27 2.80
CA ILE A 385 -25.15 7.11 4.04
C ILE A 385 -23.66 7.14 3.72
N MET A 386 -22.88 7.80 4.57
CA MET A 386 -21.43 7.87 4.46
C MET A 386 -20.81 6.85 5.39
N ASP A 387 -20.09 5.90 4.83
CA ASP A 387 -19.26 4.97 5.57
C ASP A 387 -18.00 4.69 4.75
N TYR A 388 -17.03 5.61 4.86
CA TYR A 388 -15.84 5.65 4.02
C TYR A 388 -15.06 4.32 4.07
N SER A 389 -14.77 3.83 5.28
CA SER A 389 -13.98 2.60 5.49
C SER A 389 -14.58 1.57 6.44
N GLY A 390 -15.84 1.70 6.87
CA GLY A 390 -16.50 0.63 7.63
C GLY A 390 -16.64 0.92 9.11
N GLY A 391 -16.86 2.18 9.46
CA GLY A 391 -17.39 2.57 10.76
C GLY A 391 -18.66 1.79 11.10
N TYR A 392 -19.52 1.55 10.10
CA TYR A 392 -20.74 0.78 10.28
C TYR A 392 -20.59 -0.67 9.86
N VAL A 393 -20.05 -0.93 8.67
CA VAL A 393 -19.95 -2.30 8.13
C VAL A 393 -19.04 -3.20 8.97
N VAL A 394 -17.96 -2.66 9.52
CA VAL A 394 -16.99 -3.42 10.32
C VAL A 394 -17.22 -3.19 11.80
N HIS A 395 -17.06 -1.95 12.27
CA HIS A 395 -16.94 -1.69 13.71
C HIS A 395 -18.30 -1.72 14.42
N LEU A 396 -19.30 -1.00 13.92
CA LEU A 396 -20.64 -1.05 14.52
C LEU A 396 -21.24 -2.44 14.43
N ALA A 397 -21.13 -3.10 13.27
CA ALA A 397 -21.64 -4.45 13.08
C ALA A 397 -20.99 -5.46 14.04
N SER A 398 -19.65 -5.51 14.10
CA SER A 398 -18.94 -6.43 14.99
C SER A 398 -19.20 -6.14 16.46
N GLY A 399 -19.24 -4.87 16.88
CA GLY A 399 -19.51 -4.51 18.28
C GLY A 399 -20.95 -4.82 18.71
N ALA A 400 -21.94 -4.52 17.86
CA ALA A 400 -23.35 -4.83 18.14
C ALA A 400 -23.59 -6.35 18.15
N ALA A 401 -23.03 -7.08 17.19
CA ALA A 401 -23.12 -8.53 17.15
C ALA A 401 -22.35 -9.19 18.29
N GLY A 402 -21.15 -8.72 18.62
CA GLY A 402 -20.33 -9.23 19.72
C GLY A 402 -21.04 -9.11 21.06
N PHE A 403 -21.61 -7.94 21.34
CA PHE A 403 -22.43 -7.73 22.54
C PHE A 403 -23.68 -8.62 22.56
N THR A 404 -24.37 -8.75 21.43
CA THR A 404 -25.56 -9.61 21.30
C THR A 404 -25.21 -11.09 21.50
N ALA A 405 -24.14 -11.58 20.87
CA ALA A 405 -23.68 -12.95 21.02
C ALA A 405 -23.20 -13.21 22.46
N ALA A 406 -22.54 -12.24 23.10
CA ALA A 406 -22.14 -12.35 24.50
C ALA A 406 -23.33 -12.49 25.45
N TYR A 407 -24.44 -11.79 25.18
CA TYR A 407 -25.69 -11.98 25.92
C TYR A 407 -26.20 -13.43 25.82
N TRP A 408 -26.22 -14.02 24.63
CA TRP A 408 -26.70 -15.40 24.41
C TRP A 408 -25.77 -16.48 24.94
N VAL A 409 -24.45 -16.28 24.86
CA VAL A 409 -23.46 -17.21 25.41
C VAL A 409 -23.50 -17.18 26.93
N GLY A 410 -23.71 -16.01 27.53
CA GLY A 410 -23.68 -15.80 28.97
C GLY A 410 -22.26 -15.51 29.51
N PRO A 411 -22.15 -15.22 30.82
CA PRO A 411 -20.94 -14.64 31.39
C PRO A 411 -19.80 -15.65 31.60
N ARG A 412 -18.56 -15.17 31.68
CA ARG A 412 -17.40 -15.90 32.21
C ARG A 412 -17.58 -16.19 33.72
N LEU A 413 -16.64 -16.94 34.29
CA LEU A 413 -16.58 -17.15 35.73
C LEU A 413 -16.54 -15.82 36.48
N LYS A 414 -17.17 -15.76 37.65
CA LYS A 414 -17.18 -14.54 38.46
C LYS A 414 -15.76 -14.11 38.82
N GLU A 415 -14.92 -15.05 39.26
CA GLU A 415 -13.49 -14.83 39.54
C GLU A 415 -12.71 -14.31 38.31
N ASP A 416 -13.01 -14.81 37.11
CA ASP A 416 -12.37 -14.34 35.87
C ASP A 416 -12.83 -12.94 35.46
N ARG A 417 -13.99 -12.47 35.94
CA ARG A 417 -14.48 -11.12 35.67
C ARG A 417 -14.00 -10.11 36.70
N GLU A 418 -13.91 -10.51 37.97
CA GLU A 418 -13.44 -9.66 39.06
C GLU A 418 -11.92 -9.43 39.00
N GLU A 419 -11.17 -10.46 38.59
CA GLU A 419 -9.73 -10.38 38.35
C GLU A 419 -9.43 -10.86 36.93
N PHE A 420 -9.08 -9.95 36.02
CA PHE A 420 -8.77 -10.27 34.62
C PHE A 420 -7.43 -9.65 34.15
N PRO A 421 -6.29 -10.02 34.77
CA PRO A 421 -5.00 -9.51 34.34
C PRO A 421 -4.61 -10.05 32.95
N PRO A 422 -4.02 -9.22 32.08
CA PRO A 422 -3.45 -9.68 30.82
C PRO A 422 -2.22 -10.54 31.12
N ASN A 423 -2.00 -11.61 30.35
CA ASN A 423 -0.81 -12.45 30.55
C ASN A 423 0.47 -11.80 30.01
N ASN A 424 0.39 -11.00 28.94
CA ASN A 424 1.54 -10.33 28.37
C ASN A 424 1.12 -9.04 27.67
N LEU A 425 1.23 -7.94 28.41
CA LEU A 425 0.83 -6.62 27.94
C LEU A 425 1.77 -6.05 26.85
N LEU A 426 3.03 -6.46 26.81
CA LEU A 426 3.98 -6.01 25.77
C LEU A 426 3.65 -6.65 24.42
N ILE A 427 3.31 -7.94 24.42
CA ILE A 427 2.83 -8.63 23.22
C ILE A 427 1.50 -8.04 22.78
N ALA A 428 0.57 -7.77 23.70
CA ALA A 428 -0.68 -7.07 23.38
C ALA A 428 -0.42 -5.72 22.70
N LEU A 429 0.53 -4.93 23.21
CA LEU A 429 0.92 -3.65 22.62
C LEU A 429 1.52 -3.82 21.21
N ALA A 430 2.33 -4.86 20.97
CA ALA A 430 2.85 -5.17 19.64
C ALA A 430 1.72 -5.49 18.65
N GLY A 431 0.74 -6.32 19.06
CA GLY A 431 -0.47 -6.58 18.26
C GLY A 431 -1.22 -5.29 17.95
N ALA A 432 -1.43 -4.44 18.97
CA ALA A 432 -2.07 -3.14 18.82
C ALA A 432 -1.31 -2.21 17.84
N GLY A 433 0.03 -2.23 17.85
CA GLY A 433 0.85 -1.48 16.89
C GLY A 433 0.67 -1.96 15.44
N ILE A 434 0.54 -3.27 15.23
CA ILE A 434 0.21 -3.84 13.91
C ILE A 434 -1.17 -3.37 13.45
N LEU A 435 -2.16 -3.30 14.36
CA LEU A 435 -3.48 -2.75 14.04
C LEU A 435 -3.36 -1.29 13.58
N TRP A 436 -2.62 -0.45 14.32
CA TRP A 436 -2.45 0.95 13.96
C TRP A 436 -1.83 1.09 12.57
N MET A 437 -0.68 0.47 12.33
CA MET A 437 0.00 0.61 11.04
C MET A 437 -0.80 -0.01 9.90
N GLY A 438 -1.46 -1.15 10.14
CA GLY A 438 -2.34 -1.80 9.18
C GLY A 438 -3.56 -0.95 8.79
N TRP A 439 -3.97 -0.01 9.65
CA TRP A 439 -5.08 0.90 9.36
C TRP A 439 -4.79 1.88 8.22
N SER A 440 -3.52 2.07 7.87
CA SER A 440 -3.13 2.82 6.67
C SER A 440 -3.67 2.15 5.39
N GLY A 441 -3.62 0.82 5.32
CA GLY A 441 -4.23 0.07 4.21
C GLY A 441 -5.75 -0.04 4.32
N PHE A 442 -6.29 0.03 5.54
CA PHE A 442 -7.73 0.02 5.79
C PHE A 442 -8.35 1.30 5.24
N ASN A 443 -8.00 2.46 5.77
CA ASN A 443 -8.58 3.72 5.34
C ASN A 443 -7.98 4.23 4.01
N GLY A 444 -6.69 4.01 3.76
CA GLY A 444 -6.05 4.45 2.53
C GLY A 444 -6.37 3.59 1.31
N GLY A 445 -6.87 2.36 1.50
CA GLY A 445 -7.23 1.45 0.41
C GLY A 445 -8.66 1.60 -0.12
N ASP A 446 -9.54 2.28 0.60
CA ASP A 446 -10.96 2.36 0.24
C ASP A 446 -11.30 3.26 -0.96
N PRO A 447 -10.51 4.28 -1.32
CA PRO A 447 -10.68 4.97 -2.60
C PRO A 447 -10.39 4.10 -3.83
N PHE A 448 -9.96 2.85 -3.64
CA PHE A 448 -9.64 1.89 -4.70
C PHE A 448 -8.58 2.40 -5.69
N ALA A 449 -7.70 3.31 -5.25
CA ALA A 449 -6.64 3.89 -6.06
C ALA A 449 -5.56 4.54 -5.18
N ALA A 450 -4.38 4.75 -5.75
CA ALA A 450 -3.32 5.55 -5.14
C ALA A 450 -3.51 7.03 -5.50
N ASN A 451 -4.42 7.72 -4.80
CA ASN A 451 -4.82 9.08 -5.13
C ASN A 451 -4.68 10.07 -3.94
N VAL A 452 -5.08 11.33 -4.18
CA VAL A 452 -5.00 12.41 -3.16
C VAL A 452 -5.89 12.16 -1.95
N ASP A 453 -7.05 11.52 -2.14
CA ASP A 453 -8.01 11.18 -1.09
C ASP A 453 -7.45 10.05 -0.20
N SER A 454 -6.85 9.02 -0.80
CA SER A 454 -6.15 7.94 -0.09
C SER A 454 -5.07 8.48 0.84
N SER A 455 -4.27 9.44 0.35
CA SER A 455 -3.18 10.05 1.12
C SER A 455 -3.71 10.88 2.30
N LEU A 456 -4.78 11.64 2.08
CA LEU A 456 -5.47 12.39 3.13
C LEU A 456 -6.08 11.47 4.19
N ALA A 457 -6.73 10.39 3.77
CA ALA A 457 -7.36 9.42 4.67
C ALA A 457 -6.34 8.75 5.59
N VAL A 458 -5.17 8.38 5.07
CA VAL A 458 -4.07 7.85 5.89
C VAL A 458 -3.63 8.89 6.93
N LEU A 459 -3.41 10.15 6.53
CA LEU A 459 -3.00 11.19 7.47
C LEU A 459 -4.04 11.43 8.57
N ASN A 460 -5.32 11.56 8.20
CA ASN A 460 -6.42 11.73 9.16
C ASN A 460 -6.54 10.54 10.13
N THR A 461 -6.25 9.33 9.65
CA THR A 461 -6.21 8.11 10.47
C THR A 461 -5.21 8.24 11.61
N HIS A 462 -3.98 8.65 11.31
CA HIS A 462 -2.94 8.82 12.32
C HIS A 462 -3.22 9.99 13.26
N ILE A 463 -3.72 11.12 12.74
CA ILE A 463 -4.09 12.30 13.56
C ILE A 463 -5.15 11.91 14.61
N CYS A 464 -6.23 11.25 14.19
CA CYS A 464 -7.32 10.88 15.08
C CYS A 464 -6.87 9.83 16.12
N ALA A 465 -6.14 8.79 15.68
CA ALA A 465 -5.62 7.75 16.56
C ALA A 465 -4.68 8.30 17.65
N ALA A 466 -3.71 9.13 17.25
CA ALA A 466 -2.76 9.74 18.18
C ALA A 466 -3.47 10.65 19.18
N THR A 467 -4.40 11.49 18.70
CA THR A 467 -5.17 12.40 19.57
C THR A 467 -6.02 11.62 20.57
N SER A 468 -6.70 10.56 20.12
CA SER A 468 -7.54 9.71 20.96
C SER A 468 -6.75 8.97 22.03
N LEU A 469 -5.59 8.41 21.68
CA LEU A 469 -4.67 7.78 22.63
C LEU A 469 -4.24 8.76 23.72
N LEU A 470 -3.79 9.96 23.33
CA LEU A 470 -3.34 10.99 24.27
C LEU A 470 -4.46 11.42 25.21
N VAL A 471 -5.67 11.68 24.67
CA VAL A 471 -6.83 12.09 25.46
C VAL A 471 -7.26 10.99 26.43
N TRP A 472 -7.31 9.74 25.99
CA TRP A 472 -7.59 8.61 26.87
C TRP A 472 -6.57 8.51 28.00
N THR A 473 -5.28 8.64 27.68
CA THR A 473 -4.19 8.58 28.66
C THR A 473 -4.29 9.73 29.66
N CYS A 474 -4.66 10.93 29.21
CA CYS A 474 -4.94 12.07 30.09
C CYS A 474 -6.11 11.75 31.03
N TRP A 475 -7.19 11.12 30.55
CA TRP A 475 -8.31 10.73 31.41
C TRP A 475 -7.91 9.70 32.45
N ASP A 476 -7.10 8.70 32.07
CA ASP A 476 -6.57 7.73 33.03
C ASP A 476 -5.70 8.39 34.09
N LEU A 477 -4.86 9.35 33.70
CA LEU A 477 -4.06 10.12 34.64
C LEU A 477 -4.92 10.96 35.60
N VAL A 478 -5.96 11.62 35.09
CA VAL A 478 -6.85 12.49 35.88
C VAL A 478 -7.67 11.67 36.89
N PHE A 479 -8.23 10.53 36.48
CA PHE A 479 -9.16 9.76 37.32
C PHE A 479 -8.51 8.63 38.13
N PHE A 480 -7.39 8.07 37.65
CA PHE A 480 -6.71 6.95 38.29
C PHE A 480 -5.29 7.31 38.79
N GLY A 481 -4.81 8.53 38.51
CA GLY A 481 -3.52 9.05 39.00
C GLY A 481 -2.29 8.48 38.30
N LYS A 482 -2.46 7.55 37.35
CA LYS A 482 -1.36 6.91 36.60
C LYS A 482 -1.79 6.61 35.16
N PRO A 483 -0.90 6.71 34.17
CA PRO A 483 -1.19 6.29 32.81
C PRO A 483 -1.34 4.76 32.73
N SER A 484 -2.28 4.28 31.91
CA SER A 484 -2.52 2.85 31.69
C SER A 484 -2.15 2.46 30.25
N VAL A 485 -1.35 1.41 30.08
CA VAL A 485 -1.03 0.89 28.74
C VAL A 485 -2.24 0.21 28.09
N ILE A 486 -3.07 -0.50 28.88
CA ILE A 486 -4.35 -1.02 28.39
C ILE A 486 -5.23 0.15 27.94
N GLY A 487 -5.28 1.22 28.74
CA GLY A 487 -6.01 2.43 28.37
C GLY A 487 -5.51 3.06 27.07
N ALA A 488 -4.19 3.20 26.91
CA ALA A 488 -3.59 3.71 25.68
C ALA A 488 -3.94 2.84 24.45
N ILE A 489 -3.94 1.51 24.59
CA ILE A 489 -4.39 0.58 23.53
C ILE A 489 -5.85 0.85 23.17
N GLN A 490 -6.75 1.00 24.16
CA GLN A 490 -8.16 1.29 23.91
C GLN A 490 -8.37 2.68 23.28
N GLY A 491 -7.64 3.69 23.76
CA GLY A 491 -7.67 5.05 23.22
C GLY A 491 -7.23 5.12 21.76
N MET A 492 -6.18 4.38 21.42
CA MET A 492 -5.73 4.23 20.04
C MET A 492 -6.79 3.57 19.14
N ILE A 493 -7.32 2.40 19.55
CA ILE A 493 -8.32 1.65 18.77
C ILE A 493 -9.58 2.51 18.57
N THR A 494 -10.06 3.19 19.61
CA THR A 494 -11.27 4.03 19.50
C THR A 494 -11.08 5.22 18.57
N GLY A 495 -9.89 5.81 18.52
CA GLY A 495 -9.55 6.86 17.55
C GLY A 495 -9.54 6.34 16.12
N LEU A 496 -8.90 5.20 15.90
CA LEU A 496 -8.87 4.51 14.60
C LEU A 496 -10.30 4.17 14.13
N VAL A 497 -11.14 3.62 15.00
CA VAL A 497 -12.54 3.30 14.69
C VAL A 497 -13.37 4.55 14.40
N CYS A 498 -13.21 5.61 15.18
CA CYS A 498 -14.00 6.83 15.05
C CYS A 498 -13.76 7.53 13.71
N ILE A 499 -12.52 7.55 13.21
CA ILE A 499 -12.20 8.21 11.94
C ILE A 499 -12.56 7.37 10.72
N THR A 500 -12.60 6.05 10.82
CA THR A 500 -12.95 5.11 9.73
C THR A 500 -14.11 5.55 8.82
N PRO A 501 -15.30 5.93 9.31
CA PRO A 501 -16.42 6.32 8.43
C PRO A 501 -16.23 7.64 7.69
N GLY A 502 -15.22 8.46 8.06
CA GLY A 502 -15.01 9.80 7.53
C GLY A 502 -13.56 10.12 7.14
N ALA A 503 -12.66 9.12 7.05
CA ALA A 503 -11.22 9.37 6.98
C ALA A 503 -10.81 10.22 5.77
N GLY A 504 -11.34 9.96 4.57
CA GLY A 504 -11.15 10.83 3.40
C GLY A 504 -12.17 11.97 3.30
N LEU A 505 -13.20 12.00 4.14
CA LEU A 505 -14.34 12.93 3.99
C LEU A 505 -14.23 14.18 4.86
N VAL A 506 -13.35 14.19 5.85
CA VAL A 506 -13.22 15.30 6.82
C VAL A 506 -11.86 15.99 6.73
N GLN A 507 -11.81 17.25 7.18
CA GLN A 507 -10.55 18.00 7.26
C GLN A 507 -9.71 17.56 8.47
N GLY A 508 -8.40 17.78 8.42
CA GLY A 508 -7.48 17.35 9.49
C GLY A 508 -7.80 17.92 10.88
N TRP A 509 -8.30 19.15 10.99
CA TRP A 509 -8.74 19.70 12.28
C TRP A 509 -9.97 18.96 12.83
N ALA A 510 -10.86 18.48 11.96
CA ALA A 510 -12.02 17.70 12.37
C ALA A 510 -11.58 16.32 12.84
N ALA A 511 -10.55 15.72 12.23
CA ALA A 511 -9.94 14.48 12.71
C ALA A 511 -9.36 14.62 14.14
N ILE A 512 -8.79 15.78 14.50
CA ILE A 512 -8.37 16.06 15.89
C ILE A 512 -9.58 16.06 16.83
N ILE A 513 -10.67 16.75 16.47
CA ILE A 513 -11.88 16.79 17.31
C ILE A 513 -12.50 15.39 17.44
N MET A 514 -12.56 14.62 16.36
CA MET A 514 -13.00 13.24 16.37
C MET A 514 -12.13 12.39 17.31
N GLY A 515 -10.82 12.62 17.34
CA GLY A 515 -9.89 11.98 18.28
C GLY A 515 -10.14 12.37 19.73
N ILE A 516 -10.41 13.64 20.02
CA ILE A 516 -10.79 14.08 21.37
C ILE A 516 -12.10 13.40 21.81
N ALA A 517 -13.09 13.36 20.91
CA ALA A 517 -14.38 12.74 21.18
C ALA A 517 -14.23 11.23 21.41
N SER A 518 -13.45 10.52 20.59
CA SER A 518 -13.24 9.07 20.73
C SER A 518 -12.38 8.69 21.93
N GLY A 519 -11.43 9.54 22.34
CA GLY A 519 -10.67 9.35 23.56
C GLY A 519 -11.50 9.57 24.83
N THR A 520 -12.62 10.31 24.72
CA THR A 520 -13.46 10.72 25.86
C THR A 520 -14.73 9.90 26.00
N VAL A 521 -15.51 9.73 24.92
CA VAL A 521 -16.84 9.13 24.96
C VAL A 521 -16.76 7.62 25.22
N PRO A 522 -16.06 6.81 24.40
CA PRO A 522 -15.72 5.43 24.73
C PRO A 522 -15.12 5.26 26.13
N TRP A 523 -14.14 6.08 26.55
CA TRP A 523 -13.59 6.06 27.91
C TRP A 523 -14.68 6.20 28.97
N TYR A 524 -15.52 7.23 28.84
CA TYR A 524 -16.62 7.49 29.78
C TYR A 524 -17.63 6.34 29.82
N THR A 525 -17.98 5.79 28.65
CA THR A 525 -18.94 4.70 28.58
C THR A 525 -18.38 3.42 29.22
N MET A 526 -17.10 3.13 29.01
CA MET A 526 -16.43 1.94 29.54
C MET A 526 -16.11 2.08 31.04
N MET A 527 -15.66 3.24 31.51
CA MET A 527 -15.21 3.43 32.90
C MET A 527 -16.33 3.89 33.83
N CYS A 528 -17.27 4.69 33.36
CA CYS A 528 -18.31 5.29 34.20
C CYS A 528 -19.67 4.68 33.95
N LEU A 529 -20.11 4.62 32.70
CA LEU A 529 -21.49 4.26 32.35
C LEU A 529 -21.78 2.76 32.47
N SER A 530 -20.80 1.91 32.12
CA SER A 530 -20.88 0.45 32.27
C SER A 530 -21.21 0.02 33.71
N ARG A 531 -20.79 0.80 34.71
CA ARG A 531 -21.06 0.56 36.14
C ARG A 531 -22.41 1.08 36.61
N LYS A 532 -23.16 1.78 35.75
CA LYS A 532 -24.43 2.44 36.12
C LYS A 532 -25.63 1.93 35.32
N LEU A 533 -25.43 1.55 34.05
CA LEU A 533 -26.51 1.09 33.19
C LEU A 533 -26.74 -0.42 33.33
N PRO A 534 -27.95 -0.86 33.75
CA PRO A 534 -28.24 -2.28 33.91
C PRO A 534 -28.02 -3.11 32.64
N LEU A 535 -28.31 -2.54 31.48
CA LEU A 535 -28.10 -3.19 30.18
C LEU A 535 -26.62 -3.56 29.98
N LEU A 536 -25.70 -2.62 30.23
CA LEU A 536 -24.26 -2.84 30.06
C LEU A 536 -23.69 -3.77 31.14
N GLN A 537 -24.26 -3.78 32.36
CA GLN A 537 -23.86 -4.70 33.42
C GLN A 537 -24.30 -6.15 33.17
N SER A 538 -25.40 -6.33 32.45
CA SER A 538 -26.00 -7.65 32.24
C SER A 538 -25.22 -8.54 31.26
N VAL A 539 -24.35 -7.94 30.45
CA VAL A 539 -23.62 -8.64 29.39
C VAL A 539 -22.13 -8.59 29.67
N ASP A 540 -21.50 -9.76 29.69
CA ASP A 540 -20.05 -9.90 29.83
C ASP A 540 -19.37 -9.86 28.45
N ASP A 541 -19.15 -8.64 27.97
CA ASP A 541 -18.36 -8.34 26.78
C ASP A 541 -16.86 -8.34 27.13
N THR A 542 -16.18 -9.47 26.83
CA THR A 542 -14.86 -9.81 27.39
C THR A 542 -13.80 -8.70 27.27
N LEU A 543 -13.68 -8.06 26.10
CA LEU A 543 -12.72 -6.99 25.84
C LEU A 543 -13.38 -5.60 25.70
N GLY A 544 -14.69 -5.49 25.94
CA GLY A 544 -15.43 -4.24 25.80
C GLY A 544 -15.57 -3.76 24.36
N VAL A 545 -15.73 -4.67 23.40
CA VAL A 545 -15.88 -4.39 21.95
C VAL A 545 -17.07 -3.46 21.68
N VAL A 546 -18.12 -3.50 22.52
CA VAL A 546 -19.25 -2.56 22.43
C VAL A 546 -18.79 -1.10 22.57
N HIS A 547 -17.83 -0.84 23.45
CA HIS A 547 -17.32 0.51 23.69
C HIS A 547 -16.33 0.93 22.60
N THR A 548 -15.42 0.03 22.25
CA THR A 548 -14.30 0.34 21.36
C THR A 548 -14.68 0.33 19.89
N HIS A 549 -15.74 -0.42 19.53
CA HIS A 549 -16.22 -0.55 18.16
C HIS A 549 -17.64 -0.04 17.95
N ALA A 550 -18.65 -0.49 18.73
CA ALA A 550 -20.03 -0.07 18.47
C ALA A 550 -20.27 1.41 18.80
N ILE A 551 -19.86 1.85 20.00
CA ILE A 551 -19.99 3.24 20.42
C ILE A 551 -19.06 4.15 19.60
N ALA A 552 -17.79 3.77 19.46
CA ALA A 552 -16.84 4.56 18.67
C ALA A 552 -17.22 4.64 17.18
N GLY A 553 -17.71 3.55 16.58
CA GLY A 553 -18.15 3.52 15.18
C GLY A 553 -19.42 4.34 14.96
N THR A 554 -20.38 4.27 15.88
CA THR A 554 -21.58 5.14 15.87
C THR A 554 -21.19 6.61 16.02
N LEU A 555 -20.29 6.93 16.95
CA LEU A 555 -19.77 8.28 17.16
C LEU A 555 -19.08 8.78 15.89
N GLY A 556 -18.20 7.98 15.29
CA GLY A 556 -17.51 8.31 14.05
C GLY A 556 -18.47 8.61 12.90
N GLY A 557 -19.46 7.74 12.69
CA GLY A 557 -20.44 7.92 11.62
C GLY A 557 -21.31 9.16 11.84
N ALA A 558 -21.70 9.43 13.08
CA ALA A 558 -22.43 10.62 13.47
C ALA A 558 -21.61 11.90 13.24
N LEU A 559 -20.34 11.93 13.68
CA LEU A 559 -19.44 13.07 13.48
C LEU A 559 -19.10 13.28 12.01
N THR A 560 -18.95 12.21 11.22
CA THR A 560 -18.82 12.32 9.75
C THR A 560 -20.07 12.98 9.16
N GLY A 561 -21.26 12.61 9.63
CA GLY A 561 -22.52 13.28 9.27
C GLY A 561 -22.58 14.77 9.60
N LEU A 562 -21.71 15.27 10.48
CA LEU A 562 -21.57 16.69 10.79
C LEU A 562 -20.47 17.36 9.95
N PHE A 563 -19.30 16.72 9.88
CA PHE A 563 -18.05 17.33 9.41
C PHE A 563 -17.69 17.04 7.94
N ALA A 564 -18.39 16.14 7.25
CA ALA A 564 -18.04 15.77 5.87
C ALA A 564 -18.02 16.99 4.94
N HIS A 565 -16.83 17.28 4.39
CA HIS A 565 -16.52 18.50 3.68
C HIS A 565 -16.89 18.40 2.19
N PRO A 566 -17.49 19.43 1.56
CA PRO A 566 -17.98 19.32 0.19
C PRO A 566 -16.97 18.88 -0.86
N ASP A 567 -15.78 19.47 -0.86
CA ASP A 567 -14.76 19.12 -1.86
C ASP A 567 -14.26 17.69 -1.70
N LEU A 568 -14.15 17.22 -0.45
CA LEU A 568 -13.69 15.86 -0.14
C LEU A 568 -14.77 14.83 -0.48
N CYS A 569 -16.03 15.12 -0.14
CA CYS A 569 -17.18 14.32 -0.56
C CYS A 569 -17.24 14.15 -2.08
N ASN A 570 -16.92 15.19 -2.86
CA ASN A 570 -16.93 15.11 -4.32
C ASN A 570 -15.78 14.28 -4.91
N MET A 571 -14.70 14.05 -4.16
CA MET A 571 -13.58 13.20 -4.60
C MET A 571 -13.89 11.70 -4.46
N PHE A 572 -14.69 11.32 -3.46
CA PHE A 572 -14.92 9.91 -3.12
C PHE A 572 -16.37 9.44 -3.27
N LEU A 573 -17.36 10.23 -2.86
CA LEU A 573 -18.74 9.74 -2.74
C LEU A 573 -19.44 9.67 -4.10
N VAL A 574 -20.01 8.50 -4.37
CA VAL A 574 -20.80 8.23 -5.58
C VAL A 574 -22.15 8.96 -5.57
N VAL A 575 -22.71 9.20 -4.38
CA VAL A 575 -24.00 9.89 -4.22
C VAL A 575 -23.78 11.40 -4.10
N PRO A 576 -24.15 12.21 -5.11
CA PRO A 576 -23.87 13.63 -5.14
C PRO A 576 -24.63 14.39 -4.04
N ASN A 577 -24.06 15.51 -3.60
CA ASN A 577 -24.62 16.38 -2.55
C ASN A 577 -24.79 15.70 -1.18
N SER A 578 -24.05 14.61 -0.91
CA SER A 578 -23.97 13.99 0.42
C SER A 578 -22.95 14.76 1.26
N LEU A 579 -23.42 15.79 1.98
CA LEU A 579 -22.59 16.75 2.70
C LEU A 579 -22.84 16.70 4.20
N GLY A 580 -21.82 16.98 4.99
CA GLY A 580 -21.96 17.14 6.44
C GLY A 580 -22.94 18.25 6.81
N ALA A 581 -23.54 18.12 8.00
CA ALA A 581 -24.56 19.06 8.50
C ALA A 581 -24.11 20.51 8.54
N PHE A 582 -22.81 20.78 8.67
CA PHE A 582 -22.27 22.13 8.71
C PHE A 582 -22.08 22.79 7.34
N TYR A 583 -22.21 22.07 6.23
CA TYR A 583 -21.80 22.55 4.90
C TYR A 583 -22.92 22.63 3.83
N GLY A 584 -24.21 22.64 4.21
CA GLY A 584 -25.28 22.84 3.22
C GLY A 584 -26.68 23.13 3.78
N SER A 585 -27.56 23.72 2.96
CA SER A 585 -28.96 24.06 3.34
C SER A 585 -29.85 22.83 3.63
N ARG A 586 -29.51 21.67 3.04
CA ARG A 586 -30.10 20.35 3.34
C ARG A 586 -29.14 19.42 4.12
N GLY A 587 -27.93 19.89 4.44
CA GLY A 587 -26.88 19.09 5.08
C GLY A 587 -27.30 18.54 6.44
N GLY A 588 -28.18 19.23 7.17
CA GLY A 588 -28.71 18.76 8.46
C GLY A 588 -29.35 17.38 8.41
N ILE A 589 -29.86 16.94 7.25
CA ILE A 589 -30.42 15.60 7.07
C ILE A 589 -29.33 14.53 7.11
N GLN A 590 -28.09 14.85 6.74
CA GLN A 590 -27.01 13.86 6.66
C GLN A 590 -26.72 13.24 8.03
N PHE A 591 -26.65 14.05 9.10
CA PHE A 591 -26.54 13.54 10.47
C PHE A 591 -27.65 12.53 10.81
N LEU A 592 -28.90 12.84 10.44
CA LEU A 592 -30.03 11.93 10.64
C LEU A 592 -29.86 10.63 9.84
N LYS A 593 -29.40 10.69 8.58
CA LYS A 593 -29.12 9.50 7.78
C LYS A 593 -28.11 8.60 8.48
N GLN A 594 -27.03 9.18 9.01
CA GLN A 594 -26.00 8.45 9.73
C GLN A 594 -26.59 7.72 10.95
N LEU A 595 -27.44 8.37 11.74
CA LEU A 595 -28.09 7.75 12.90
C LEU A 595 -29.05 6.63 12.50
N VAL A 596 -29.86 6.83 11.45
CA VAL A 596 -30.80 5.81 10.96
C VAL A 596 -30.04 4.60 10.39
N GLY A 597 -28.92 4.83 9.69
CA GLY A 597 -28.03 3.76 9.25
C GLY A 597 -27.46 2.97 10.41
N ALA A 598 -26.96 3.66 11.44
CA ALA A 598 -26.46 3.02 12.64
C ALA A 598 -27.54 2.16 13.32
N LEU A 599 -28.77 2.68 13.45
CA LEU A 599 -29.91 1.93 14.00
C LEU A 599 -30.26 0.69 13.16
N PHE A 600 -30.20 0.79 11.83
CA PHE A 600 -30.39 -0.37 10.96
C PHE A 600 -29.31 -1.44 11.22
N VAL A 601 -28.04 -1.05 11.26
CA VAL A 601 -26.92 -1.99 11.50
C VAL A 601 -27.03 -2.64 12.88
N ILE A 602 -27.35 -1.86 13.92
CA ILE A 602 -27.59 -2.39 15.26
C ILE A 602 -28.77 -3.36 15.25
N GLY A 603 -29.92 -2.96 14.71
CA GLY A 603 -31.13 -3.78 14.67
C GLY A 603 -30.94 -5.08 13.91
N TRP A 604 -30.28 -5.03 12.75
CA TRP A 604 -29.98 -6.22 11.95
C TRP A 604 -29.04 -7.17 12.70
N ASN A 605 -27.96 -6.65 13.28
CA ASN A 605 -27.02 -7.47 14.03
C ASN A 605 -27.64 -8.07 15.29
N VAL A 606 -28.48 -7.33 16.02
CA VAL A 606 -29.24 -7.87 17.17
C VAL A 606 -30.15 -9.01 16.72
N LEU A 607 -30.92 -8.81 15.64
CA LEU A 607 -31.86 -9.80 15.13
C LEU A 607 -31.15 -11.07 14.62
N VAL A 608 -30.26 -10.92 13.65
CA VAL A 608 -29.63 -12.06 12.97
C VAL A 608 -28.67 -12.80 13.88
N THR A 609 -27.88 -12.09 14.69
CA THR A 609 -26.98 -12.75 15.65
C THR A 609 -27.78 -13.56 16.67
N SER A 610 -28.94 -13.06 17.14
CA SER A 610 -29.81 -13.81 18.04
C SER A 610 -30.37 -15.07 17.40
N ILE A 611 -30.82 -14.99 16.15
CA ILE A 611 -31.31 -16.17 15.40
C ILE A 611 -30.18 -17.20 15.26
N ILE A 612 -28.98 -16.77 14.86
CA ILE A 612 -27.82 -17.66 14.69
C ILE A 612 -27.46 -18.34 16.03
N MET A 613 -27.39 -17.58 17.13
CA MET A 613 -27.10 -18.14 18.45
C MET A 613 -28.11 -19.23 18.85
N GLN A 614 -29.40 -18.97 18.59
CA GLN A 614 -30.46 -19.93 18.90
C GLN A 614 -30.39 -21.18 18.03
N VAL A 615 -30.05 -21.04 16.75
CA VAL A 615 -29.84 -22.19 15.84
C VAL A 615 -28.65 -23.03 16.30
N ILE A 616 -27.52 -22.41 16.62
CA ILE A 616 -26.32 -23.12 17.08
C ILE A 616 -26.59 -23.87 18.38
N LYS A 617 -27.37 -23.28 19.29
CA LYS A 617 -27.77 -23.90 20.56
C LYS A 617 -28.52 -25.22 20.38
N LEU A 618 -29.16 -25.46 19.22
CA LEU A 618 -29.79 -26.74 18.90
C LEU A 618 -28.78 -27.84 18.54
N LEU A 619 -27.56 -27.47 18.13
CA LEU A 619 -26.52 -28.38 17.65
C LEU A 619 -25.41 -28.60 18.66
N THR A 620 -24.99 -27.55 19.36
CA THR A 620 -23.89 -27.59 20.33
C THR A 620 -24.09 -26.54 21.42
N PRO A 621 -23.60 -26.75 22.65
CA PRO A 621 -23.58 -25.72 23.68
C PRO A 621 -22.84 -24.46 23.20
N LEU A 622 -23.42 -23.29 23.46
CA LEU A 622 -22.79 -22.00 23.13
C LEU A 622 -21.61 -21.67 24.04
N ARG A 623 -21.70 -22.08 25.31
CA ARG A 623 -20.74 -21.80 26.38
C ARG A 623 -20.07 -23.10 26.83
N LEU A 624 -18.80 -23.03 27.17
CA LEU A 624 -18.09 -24.11 27.85
C LEU A 624 -18.71 -24.41 29.21
N THR A 625 -18.55 -25.64 29.68
CA THR A 625 -18.99 -26.07 31.01
C THR A 625 -18.18 -25.37 32.10
N GLN A 626 -18.72 -25.36 33.32
CA GLN A 626 -18.05 -24.73 34.46
C GLN A 626 -16.64 -25.29 34.70
N GLU A 627 -16.48 -26.62 34.62
CA GLU A 627 -15.18 -27.32 34.76
C GLU A 627 -14.19 -26.93 33.65
N GLU A 628 -14.64 -26.89 32.39
CA GLU A 628 -13.80 -26.45 31.27
C GLU A 628 -13.35 -24.99 31.43
N LEU A 629 -14.20 -24.12 31.97
CA LEU A 629 -13.85 -22.71 32.23
C LEU A 629 -12.79 -22.54 33.33
N GLU A 630 -12.78 -23.43 34.32
CA GLU A 630 -11.78 -23.44 35.39
C GLU A 630 -10.40 -23.83 34.83
N ILE A 631 -10.37 -24.85 33.96
CA ILE A 631 -9.14 -25.39 33.34
C ILE A 631 -8.60 -24.48 32.22
N GLY A 632 -9.46 -24.00 31.31
CA GLY A 632 -9.07 -23.15 30.17
C GLY A 632 -8.54 -23.93 28.96
N ASP A 633 -7.47 -23.44 28.35
CA ASP A 633 -6.90 -23.90 27.07
C ASP A 633 -6.66 -25.41 27.03
N TYR A 634 -6.18 -26.01 28.12
CA TYR A 634 -5.93 -27.45 28.19
C TYR A 634 -7.21 -28.28 28.05
N ALA A 635 -8.35 -27.81 28.58
CA ALA A 635 -9.63 -28.51 28.43
C ALA A 635 -10.18 -28.39 26.99
N VAL A 636 -9.90 -27.29 26.30
CA VAL A 636 -10.41 -27.06 24.94
C VAL A 636 -9.54 -27.75 23.88
N HIS A 637 -8.22 -27.67 24.01
CA HIS A 637 -7.25 -28.05 22.98
C HIS A 637 -6.30 -29.17 23.39
N GLY A 638 -6.21 -29.52 24.68
CA GLY A 638 -5.21 -30.46 25.19
C GLY A 638 -3.79 -29.88 25.25
N GLU A 639 -3.65 -28.57 25.08
CA GLU A 639 -2.39 -27.84 24.97
C GLU A 639 -2.34 -26.67 25.95
N GLU A 640 -1.13 -26.32 26.38
CA GLU A 640 -0.88 -25.13 27.19
C GLU A 640 -0.13 -24.07 26.39
N ALA A 641 -0.51 -22.79 26.56
CA ALA A 641 0.13 -21.68 25.85
C ALA A 641 1.63 -21.51 26.15
N TYR A 642 2.07 -21.86 27.36
CA TYR A 642 3.48 -21.77 27.77
C TYR A 642 3.93 -23.08 28.43
N ALA A 643 4.55 -23.94 27.64
CA ALA A 643 5.25 -25.12 28.15
C ALA A 643 6.61 -24.71 28.75
N LEU A 644 6.60 -24.06 29.92
CA LEU A 644 7.83 -23.70 30.64
C LEU A 644 8.53 -24.92 31.27
N ALA A 645 7.92 -26.11 31.18
CA ALA A 645 8.45 -27.36 31.73
C ALA A 645 9.01 -28.28 30.63
N GLY A 646 10.14 -27.89 30.06
CA GLY A 646 11.06 -28.82 29.42
C GLY A 646 12.00 -29.46 30.44
N GLN A 647 11.48 -30.26 31.38
CA GLN A 647 12.25 -31.21 32.20
C GLN A 647 11.32 -32.30 32.78
N GLY A 648 11.29 -33.46 32.11
CA GLY A 648 10.98 -34.78 32.66
C GLY A 648 9.84 -34.94 33.69
N CYS A 649 8.59 -34.95 33.25
CA CYS A 649 7.58 -35.78 33.92
C CYS A 649 6.50 -36.20 32.93
N ARG A 650 6.85 -37.19 32.10
CA ARG A 650 5.90 -37.95 31.27
C ARG A 650 5.61 -39.28 31.96
N GLU A 651 5.23 -39.24 33.23
CA GLU A 651 4.79 -40.39 34.03
C GLU A 651 4.23 -39.83 35.35
N LEU A 652 2.90 -39.81 35.53
CA LEU A 652 2.20 -39.87 36.83
C LEU A 652 0.66 -39.66 36.76
N SER A 653 0.05 -39.54 35.59
CA SER A 653 -1.43 -39.49 35.47
C SER A 653 -2.11 -40.84 35.19
N THR A 654 -1.36 -41.95 35.13
CA THR A 654 -1.92 -43.31 34.93
C THR A 654 -1.87 -44.23 36.15
N MET A 655 -1.49 -43.76 37.35
CA MET A 655 -1.32 -44.63 38.54
C MET A 655 -2.23 -44.37 39.75
N ASN A 656 -3.30 -43.58 39.66
CA ASN A 656 -4.21 -43.37 40.81
C ASN A 656 -5.65 -43.88 40.64
N ASN A 657 -5.91 -44.81 39.72
CA ASN A 657 -7.24 -45.43 39.56
C ASN A 657 -7.25 -46.97 39.67
N ARG A 658 -6.27 -47.57 40.35
CA ARG A 658 -6.29 -48.98 40.76
C ARG A 658 -5.68 -49.13 42.14
N ASN A 659 -6.50 -48.95 43.17
CA ASN A 659 -6.40 -49.63 44.47
C ASN A 659 -7.39 -48.96 45.41
N ASN A 660 -8.65 -49.39 45.37
CA ASN A 660 -9.60 -49.25 46.47
C ASN A 660 -10.72 -50.28 46.28
N ASP A 661 -10.34 -51.56 46.19
CA ASP A 661 -11.20 -52.71 46.47
C ASP A 661 -10.33 -53.85 47.02
N VAL A 662 -10.82 -54.55 48.04
CA VAL A 662 -10.19 -55.58 48.91
C VAL A 662 -9.38 -54.95 50.07
N VAL A 663 -9.92 -54.79 51.29
CA VAL A 663 -10.48 -55.77 52.26
C VAL A 663 -11.57 -55.14 53.11
#